data_AF-A0A8J8BVI0-F1
#
_entry.id   AF-A0A8J8BVI0-F1
#
_cell.length_a   1.000
_cell.length_b   1.000
_cell.length_c   1.000
_cell.angle_alpha   90.00
_cell.angle_beta   90.00
_cell.angle_gamma   90.00
#
_symmetry.space_group_name_H-M   'P 1'
#
loop_
_entity.id
_entity.type
_entity.pdbx_description
1 polymer ?
#
loop_
_entity_poly.entity_id
_entity_poly.type
_entity_poly.pdbx_seq_one_letter_code
_entity_poly.pdbx_strand_id
1 'polypeptide(L)'
;MSSERDDPNFWWSELNHGGMFLSPAVLREFLPEGPPLIDNNAYNKLRDAHTAFEAWYGSDKKTDDTGLYRWLDAVLEQFLDHPSALWRKETNIPAKFKFQTSIGEQLRPNRVLLKKGETLAPSFLVKIDTRRGRLGMGKGKIEFSKFLTLLTGTGAQLGIFTNGQQFRLVFVGMDYDCWVEWDATRWFEEERGIEQLEGFAALCGRMGIYETDEDEFPLLNAVLRSRTRQGELSQVLGEQVRFAVENLLLDFDRAVRTCPSMLESLRTDPVTNSQLSDTEYLEALYHAAIRIIMRLVVVLFAEARELLPRSIEKYHTSYGVEGLYALLEEARRYEGEIGLRRYYSAWPRLLALFRVIHEGGCNNDIPVLRYGGELFKRGDPGSPDPVLRALAIFEDDRWKLDDFTVFEILRLLKIGKVRARRGRTSTWVSGPVDFSDLRTEYIGMMYEGLLDYQLKQVTEDQGAVIFLNLGQQPALPLSLLESLSDKELENLIEKLKKEKGSTPISKESEDEEESNEEGEESEEELEEELDEEPESTEEECELEDFTRIGEGELGKRVHQLAERAVEVGKLVRKPRGKEADLYAYKEEKRKEAHKLLYRQYLSGEMYLVRWSGTRKGTGTFYTRPQLAVPTVHRTLEPLVYNKNEETGELVPKQPETILSLKIVDPAMGSASFLVAALRYLTDALYASLLFNKRIRELSSGGCVVTLPFGLESKGGISEETLPVPPDHERFEQKLKAVLKRHVVERCIYGVDIDPLAVELAQLSLWVETMDRELPFEFLKHKLKVGNSLVGCWLNRFEDYPVLAWEREGGDGPKGALTKEIKEVYKTEVKPQMRKWIERIGPQKRLTAWMREESATEIQESNLNLYSKLHDSKNEDREQFFTEKIQNNENLSLLRKAMDKWCAIWFWPMDNKNIPPLTPDRFYQPNEEDDEIVENITKKIRFFHWELEFPDVFTGERLGFDAVLGNPPWEIMKPNSKEFFTRYDPIY
;
A
#
# COMPACT_ATOMS: atom_id res chain seq x y z
N MET A 1 -0.04 28.08 6.56
CA MET A 1 -0.82 28.13 7.82
C MET A 1 -2.01 29.12 7.81
N SER A 2 -2.31 29.87 6.74
CA SER A 2 -3.52 30.72 6.68
C SER A 2 -4.77 30.01 6.17
N SER A 3 -4.64 28.91 5.40
CA SER A 3 -5.76 28.23 4.72
C SER A 3 -6.52 27.20 5.57
N GLU A 4 -5.96 26.73 6.70
CA GLU A 4 -6.65 25.81 7.61
C GLU A 4 -7.79 26.50 8.39
N ARG A 5 -7.83 27.83 8.43
CA ARG A 5 -8.87 28.61 9.15
C ARG A 5 -10.20 28.71 8.41
N ASP A 6 -10.26 28.29 7.15
CA ASP A 6 -11.44 28.47 6.29
C ASP A 6 -12.31 27.19 6.16
N ASP A 7 -11.95 26.08 6.81
CA ASP A 7 -12.78 24.87 6.85
C ASP A 7 -13.75 24.89 8.05
N PRO A 8 -15.07 25.06 7.83
CA PRO A 8 -16.04 25.15 8.92
C PRO A 8 -16.26 23.82 9.67
N ASN A 9 -15.69 22.71 9.18
CA ASN A 9 -15.78 21.39 9.82
C ASN A 9 -14.43 20.88 10.36
N PHE A 10 -13.44 21.75 10.53
CA PHE A 10 -12.11 21.36 11.01
C PHE A 10 -12.13 20.59 12.35
N TRP A 11 -13.06 20.95 13.24
CA TRP A 11 -13.31 20.28 14.53
C TRP A 11 -13.43 18.75 14.44
N TRP A 12 -13.95 18.23 13.32
CA TRP A 12 -14.13 16.79 13.09
C TRP A 12 -12.79 16.05 12.97
N SER A 13 -11.81 16.66 12.32
CA SER A 13 -10.50 16.05 12.10
C SER A 13 -9.67 15.92 13.38
N GLU A 14 -10.01 16.68 14.42
CA GLU A 14 -9.32 16.67 15.72
C GLU A 14 -9.86 15.61 16.69
N LEU A 15 -10.97 14.94 16.35
CA LEU A 15 -11.57 13.88 17.18
C LEU A 15 -10.81 12.56 17.06
N ASN A 16 -11.01 11.67 18.03
CA ASN A 16 -10.50 10.31 17.95
C ASN A 16 -11.41 9.47 17.08
N HIS A 17 -10.86 8.84 16.04
CA HIS A 17 -11.60 7.98 15.12
C HIS A 17 -11.12 6.54 15.20
N GLY A 18 -12.05 5.59 15.04
CA GLY A 18 -11.75 4.19 14.78
C GLY A 18 -12.58 3.73 13.60
N GLY A 19 -11.95 3.60 12.43
CA GLY A 19 -12.68 3.49 11.17
C GLY A 19 -13.21 4.84 10.69
N MET A 20 -13.66 4.91 9.43
CA MET A 20 -14.29 6.11 8.89
C MET A 20 -15.77 6.13 9.27
N PHE A 21 -16.14 7.01 10.19
CA PHE A 21 -17.56 7.22 10.54
C PHE A 21 -18.27 8.10 9.50
N LEU A 22 -17.77 9.32 9.29
CA LEU A 22 -18.20 10.21 8.20
C LEU A 22 -16.98 10.65 7.41
N SER A 23 -17.06 10.55 6.09
CA SER A 23 -16.05 11.12 5.19
C SER A 23 -16.14 12.65 5.21
N PRO A 24 -15.03 13.38 5.01
CA PRO A 24 -15.05 14.85 5.03
C PRO A 24 -16.01 15.45 3.99
N ALA A 25 -16.12 14.81 2.83
CA ALA A 25 -17.05 15.21 1.79
C ALA A 25 -18.52 15.07 2.21
N VAL A 26 -18.88 13.95 2.84
CA VAL A 26 -20.24 13.74 3.35
C VAL A 26 -20.53 14.61 4.57
N LEU A 27 -19.55 14.81 5.45
CA LEU A 27 -19.72 15.73 6.58
C LEU A 27 -19.98 17.15 6.11
N ARG A 28 -19.31 17.64 5.08
CA ARG A 28 -19.57 18.97 4.53
C ARG A 28 -20.93 19.05 3.83
N GLU A 29 -21.43 17.97 3.24
CA GLU A 29 -22.82 17.92 2.75
C GLU A 29 -23.82 17.93 3.91
N PHE A 30 -23.46 17.26 5.01
CA PHE A 30 -24.28 17.18 6.22
C PHE A 30 -24.30 18.51 7.01
N LEU A 31 -23.16 19.21 7.03
CA LEU A 31 -22.91 20.47 7.73
C LEU A 31 -22.20 21.47 6.79
N PRO A 32 -22.91 22.05 5.81
CA PRO A 32 -22.29 22.92 4.80
C PRO A 32 -21.70 24.21 5.35
N GLU A 33 -22.24 24.71 6.46
CA GLU A 33 -21.78 25.94 7.13
C GLU A 33 -21.05 25.65 8.46
N GLY A 34 -20.74 24.39 8.74
CA GLY A 34 -20.24 23.96 10.04
C GLY A 34 -21.37 23.56 11.00
N PRO A 35 -21.04 23.21 12.25
CA PRO A 35 -22.04 22.82 13.23
C PRO A 35 -22.85 24.05 13.69
N PRO A 36 -24.15 23.87 14.01
CA PRO A 36 -25.01 24.97 14.43
C PRO A 36 -24.63 25.50 15.81
N LEU A 37 -24.64 26.81 15.96
CA LEU A 37 -24.25 27.48 17.21
C LEU A 37 -25.17 27.09 18.37
N ILE A 38 -24.58 26.75 19.52
CA ILE A 38 -25.31 26.46 20.75
C ILE A 38 -25.75 27.76 21.44
N ASP A 39 -26.96 27.77 21.99
CA ASP A 39 -27.43 28.87 22.84
C ASP A 39 -26.58 29.01 24.12
N ASN A 40 -26.16 30.24 24.43
CA ASN A 40 -25.31 30.56 25.58
C ASN A 40 -25.90 30.07 26.91
N ASN A 41 -27.23 30.05 27.08
CA ASN A 41 -27.84 29.55 28.31
C ASN A 41 -27.73 28.02 28.41
N ALA A 42 -27.94 27.32 27.30
CA ALA A 42 -27.76 25.86 27.24
C ALA A 42 -26.29 25.48 27.50
N TYR A 43 -25.34 26.18 26.88
CA TYR A 43 -23.90 25.98 27.11
C TYR A 43 -23.50 26.17 28.58
N ASN A 44 -23.90 27.28 29.19
CA ASN A 44 -23.57 27.56 30.59
C ASN A 44 -24.18 26.53 31.55
N LYS A 45 -25.43 26.10 31.33
CA LYS A 45 -26.06 25.03 32.14
C LYS A 45 -25.31 23.70 32.02
N LEU A 46 -24.85 23.35 30.82
CA LEU A 46 -24.08 22.14 30.60
C LEU A 46 -22.70 22.23 31.27
N ARG A 47 -22.04 23.38 31.20
CA ARG A 47 -20.78 23.64 31.90
C ARG A 47 -20.91 23.50 33.42
N ASP A 48 -21.99 24.03 33.99
CA ASP A 48 -22.26 23.91 35.43
C ASP A 48 -22.49 22.44 35.82
N ALA A 49 -23.21 21.68 35.00
CA ALA A 49 -23.40 20.24 35.18
C ALA A 49 -22.08 19.45 35.06
N HIS A 50 -21.23 19.81 34.11
CA HIS A 50 -19.90 19.22 33.93
C HIS A 50 -18.99 19.50 35.13
N THR A 51 -19.01 20.73 35.65
CA THR A 51 -18.24 21.11 36.84
C THR A 51 -18.67 20.30 38.07
N ALA A 52 -19.98 20.07 38.23
CA ALA A 52 -20.50 19.20 39.28
C ALA A 52 -20.11 17.72 39.07
N PHE A 53 -20.04 17.26 37.82
CA PHE A 53 -19.58 15.93 37.46
C PHE A 53 -18.09 15.73 37.78
N GLU A 54 -17.21 16.64 37.37
CA GLU A 54 -15.77 16.57 37.64
C GLU A 54 -15.48 16.57 39.15
N ALA A 55 -16.19 17.40 39.92
CA ALA A 55 -16.11 17.40 41.38
C ALA A 55 -16.53 16.06 42.00
N TRP A 56 -17.53 15.39 41.43
CA TRP A 56 -17.93 14.04 41.82
C TRP A 56 -16.91 12.98 41.36
N TYR A 57 -16.38 13.11 40.14
CA TYR A 57 -15.45 12.17 39.52
C TYR A 57 -14.11 12.11 40.26
N GLY A 58 -13.61 13.25 40.74
CA GLY A 58 -12.43 13.36 41.60
C GLY A 58 -12.62 12.94 43.06
N SER A 59 -13.86 12.62 43.49
CA SER A 59 -14.15 12.24 44.87
C SER A 59 -13.93 10.74 45.15
N ASP A 60 -13.54 10.41 46.40
CA ASP A 60 -13.29 9.03 46.89
C ASP A 60 -14.56 8.17 47.07
N LYS A 61 -15.75 8.69 46.74
CA LYS A 61 -17.03 7.95 46.80
C LYS A 61 -17.16 6.98 45.61
N LYS A 62 -16.39 5.88 45.65
CA LYS A 62 -16.23 4.90 44.55
C LYS A 62 -17.45 4.02 44.22
N THR A 63 -18.57 4.12 44.94
CA THR A 63 -19.73 3.21 44.81
C THR A 63 -21.04 3.90 44.45
N ASP A 64 -21.05 5.23 44.30
CA ASP A 64 -22.26 6.01 44.04
C ASP A 64 -22.23 6.63 42.64
N ASP A 65 -22.90 5.97 41.67
CA ASP A 65 -22.96 6.39 40.26
C ASP A 65 -23.93 7.56 40.01
N THR A 66 -24.58 8.11 41.03
CA THR A 66 -25.61 9.15 40.84
C THR A 66 -25.09 10.42 40.16
N GLY A 67 -23.82 10.79 40.39
CA GLY A 67 -23.19 11.92 39.70
C GLY A 67 -23.06 11.69 38.20
N LEU A 68 -22.65 10.48 37.79
CA LEU A 68 -22.56 10.08 36.38
C LEU A 68 -23.94 10.09 35.70
N TYR A 69 -24.96 9.51 36.32
CA TYR A 69 -26.30 9.50 35.70
C TYR A 69 -26.91 10.90 35.58
N ARG A 70 -26.68 11.80 36.54
CA ARG A 70 -27.11 13.21 36.45
C ARG A 70 -26.41 13.95 35.31
N TRP A 71 -25.12 13.72 35.14
CA TRP A 71 -24.36 14.27 34.02
C TRP A 71 -24.89 13.77 32.67
N LEU A 72 -25.08 12.46 32.55
CA LEU A 72 -25.62 11.86 31.33
C LEU A 72 -27.07 12.26 31.04
N ASP A 73 -27.87 12.60 32.05
CA ASP A 73 -29.20 13.20 31.86
C ASP A 73 -29.09 14.65 31.35
N ALA A 74 -28.13 15.44 31.84
CA ALA A 74 -27.89 16.78 31.31
C ALA A 74 -27.46 16.73 29.83
N VAL A 75 -26.54 15.82 29.47
CA VAL A 75 -26.03 15.69 28.09
C VAL A 75 -27.08 15.05 27.17
N LEU A 76 -27.47 13.80 27.43
CA LEU A 76 -28.21 12.99 26.45
C LEU A 76 -29.72 13.27 26.41
N GLU A 77 -30.27 14.00 27.39
CA GLU A 77 -31.70 14.29 27.45
C GLU A 77 -31.98 15.80 27.41
N GLN A 78 -31.38 16.58 28.31
CA GLN A 78 -31.66 18.02 28.37
C GLN A 78 -30.99 18.82 27.26
N PHE A 79 -29.78 18.43 26.86
CA PHE A 79 -29.00 19.16 25.87
C PHE A 79 -29.26 18.67 24.43
N LEU A 80 -29.32 17.35 24.19
CA LEU A 80 -29.65 16.79 22.86
C LEU A 80 -31.15 16.91 22.48
N ASP A 81 -32.02 17.26 23.44
CA ASP A 81 -33.46 17.53 23.27
C ASP A 81 -34.22 16.43 22.49
N HIS A 82 -34.00 15.17 22.88
CA HIS A 82 -34.71 14.03 22.29
C HIS A 82 -36.20 14.01 22.70
N PRO A 83 -37.13 13.64 21.80
CA PRO A 83 -38.55 13.49 22.15
C PRO A 83 -38.75 12.48 23.30
N SER A 84 -39.31 12.95 24.41
CA SER A 84 -39.57 12.13 25.61
C SER A 84 -40.45 10.90 25.34
N ALA A 85 -41.29 10.95 24.31
CA ALA A 85 -42.11 9.82 23.87
C ALA A 85 -41.29 8.65 23.32
N LEU A 86 -40.11 8.89 22.75
CA LEU A 86 -39.26 7.90 22.09
C LEU A 86 -38.05 7.48 22.94
N TRP A 87 -37.67 8.28 23.94
CA TRP A 87 -36.57 7.98 24.85
C TRP A 87 -37.01 7.05 26.00
N ARG A 88 -36.27 5.98 26.25
CA ARG A 88 -36.53 5.01 27.33
C ARG A 88 -35.27 4.76 28.16
N LYS A 89 -35.42 4.75 29.48
CA LYS A 89 -34.36 4.47 30.46
C LYS A 89 -34.58 3.11 31.12
N GLU A 90 -33.49 2.43 31.47
CA GLU A 90 -33.38 1.17 32.23
C GLU A 90 -34.66 0.36 32.48
N THR A 91 -35.49 0.77 33.45
CA THR A 91 -36.71 0.04 33.88
C THR A 91 -37.81 -0.02 32.82
N ASN A 92 -37.81 0.93 31.88
CA ASN A 92 -38.82 1.07 30.83
C ASN A 92 -38.35 0.54 29.47
N ILE A 93 -37.23 -0.22 29.42
CA ILE A 93 -36.70 -0.80 28.18
C ILE A 93 -37.37 -2.16 27.88
N PRO A 94 -37.98 -2.34 26.68
CA PRO A 94 -38.58 -3.61 26.27
C PRO A 94 -37.62 -4.81 26.32
N ALA A 95 -38.12 -5.98 26.73
CA ALA A 95 -37.32 -7.19 26.94
C ALA A 95 -36.57 -7.70 25.68
N LYS A 96 -37.11 -7.45 24.48
CA LYS A 96 -36.50 -7.79 23.19
C LYS A 96 -35.18 -7.04 22.88
N PHE A 97 -34.88 -5.95 23.59
CA PHE A 97 -33.58 -5.26 23.47
C PHE A 97 -32.55 -5.82 24.45
N LYS A 98 -32.88 -6.93 25.11
CA LYS A 98 -31.92 -7.77 25.81
C LYS A 98 -31.45 -8.83 24.84
N PHE A 99 -30.14 -8.98 24.71
CA PHE A 99 -29.53 -10.01 23.88
C PHE A 99 -28.85 -11.03 24.78
N GLN A 100 -29.11 -12.31 24.56
CA GLN A 100 -28.44 -13.38 25.27
C GLN A 100 -27.32 -13.92 24.38
N THR A 101 -26.09 -13.84 24.86
CA THR A 101 -24.94 -14.37 24.12
C THR A 101 -24.96 -15.90 24.09
N SER A 102 -24.20 -16.49 23.19
CA SER A 102 -24.02 -17.95 23.04
C SER A 102 -23.51 -18.64 24.32
N ILE A 103 -22.89 -17.86 25.22
CA ILE A 103 -22.34 -18.30 26.52
C ILE A 103 -23.37 -18.12 27.67
N GLY A 104 -24.57 -17.62 27.35
CA GLY A 104 -25.67 -17.44 28.30
C GLY A 104 -25.63 -16.12 29.10
N GLU A 105 -24.70 -15.20 28.79
CA GLU A 105 -24.66 -13.87 29.40
C GLU A 105 -25.77 -12.99 28.81
N GLN A 106 -26.57 -12.33 29.66
CA GLN A 106 -27.59 -11.37 29.21
C GLN A 106 -27.03 -9.96 29.13
N LEU A 107 -26.98 -9.41 27.93
CA LEU A 107 -26.60 -8.04 27.64
C LEU A 107 -27.85 -7.16 27.54
N ARG A 108 -27.79 -5.96 28.11
CA ARG A 108 -28.85 -4.94 28.02
C ARG A 108 -28.29 -3.53 27.85
N PRO A 109 -28.98 -2.64 27.11
CA PRO A 109 -28.65 -1.23 27.05
C PRO A 109 -29.10 -0.52 28.34
N ASN A 110 -28.51 0.65 28.63
CA ASN A 110 -28.93 1.52 29.73
C ASN A 110 -30.01 2.50 29.27
N ARG A 111 -29.96 2.94 28.02
CA ARG A 111 -30.98 3.80 27.40
C ARG A 111 -31.22 3.38 25.95
N VAL A 112 -32.44 3.60 25.46
CA VAL A 112 -32.85 3.26 24.09
C VAL A 112 -33.65 4.40 23.52
N LEU A 113 -33.33 4.75 22.28
CA LEU A 113 -34.16 5.60 21.45
C LEU A 113 -34.90 4.75 20.41
N LEU A 114 -36.20 4.97 20.31
CA LEU A 114 -37.09 4.21 19.43
C LEU A 114 -37.32 4.91 18.10
N LYS A 115 -37.66 4.13 17.07
CA LYS A 115 -37.94 4.64 15.72
C LYS A 115 -39.29 5.35 15.70
N LYS A 116 -39.40 6.43 14.91
CA LYS A 116 -40.66 7.15 14.69
C LYS A 116 -41.60 6.19 13.93
N GLY A 117 -42.84 6.02 14.39
CA GLY A 117 -43.82 5.11 13.76
C GLY A 117 -43.69 3.62 14.15
N GLU A 118 -42.48 3.11 14.36
CA GLU A 118 -42.24 1.73 14.81
C GLU A 118 -41.84 1.66 16.28
N THR A 119 -42.83 1.50 17.17
CA THR A 119 -42.60 1.28 18.61
C THR A 119 -41.78 0.03 18.93
N LEU A 120 -41.50 -0.80 17.90
CA LEU A 120 -40.81 -2.07 18.03
C LEU A 120 -39.40 -2.19 17.39
N ALA A 121 -38.79 -1.14 16.84
CA ALA A 121 -37.41 -1.17 16.34
C ALA A 121 -36.50 -0.21 17.15
N PRO A 122 -35.27 -0.62 17.55
CA PRO A 122 -34.33 0.27 18.22
C PRO A 122 -33.60 1.14 17.19
N SER A 123 -33.66 2.45 17.35
CA SER A 123 -32.95 3.41 16.49
C SER A 123 -31.51 3.60 16.92
N PHE A 124 -31.32 3.66 18.24
CA PHE A 124 -30.10 4.14 18.85
C PHE A 124 -29.99 3.56 20.26
N LEU A 125 -28.89 2.89 20.57
CA LEU A 125 -28.66 2.32 21.90
C LEU A 125 -27.62 3.12 22.66
N VAL A 126 -27.81 3.30 23.97
CA VAL A 126 -26.79 3.86 24.86
C VAL A 126 -26.39 2.83 25.89
N LYS A 127 -25.09 2.59 25.98
CA LYS A 127 -24.48 1.74 26.99
C LYS A 127 -23.51 2.57 27.82
N ILE A 128 -23.66 2.49 29.14
CA ILE A 128 -22.89 3.26 30.11
C ILE A 128 -21.89 2.31 30.77
N ASP A 129 -20.60 2.65 30.68
CA ASP A 129 -19.55 2.01 31.45
C ASP A 129 -19.32 2.81 32.75
N THR A 130 -19.75 2.27 33.89
CA THR A 130 -19.58 2.94 35.19
C THR A 130 -18.14 2.83 35.72
N ARG A 131 -17.26 2.12 35.03
CA ARG A 131 -15.83 2.05 35.38
C ARG A 131 -15.13 3.34 34.95
N ARG A 132 -14.36 3.94 35.86
CA ARG A 132 -13.57 5.17 35.65
C ARG A 132 -12.29 4.95 34.82
N GLY A 133 -12.32 4.06 33.82
CA GLY A 133 -11.19 3.74 32.95
C GLY A 133 -11.43 4.21 31.51
N ARG A 134 -10.36 4.26 30.70
CA ARG A 134 -10.43 4.68 29.30
C ARG A 134 -11.29 3.72 28.47
N LEU A 135 -12.22 4.25 27.68
CA LEU A 135 -13.11 3.45 26.82
C LEU A 135 -12.31 2.66 25.79
N GLY A 136 -12.67 1.39 25.59
CA GLY A 136 -12.06 0.53 24.58
C GLY A 136 -10.65 0.01 24.90
N MET A 137 -10.11 0.26 26.11
CA MET A 137 -8.83 -0.32 26.56
C MET A 137 -9.01 -1.29 27.73
N GLY A 138 -8.18 -2.34 27.78
CA GLY A 138 -8.20 -3.32 28.89
C GLY A 138 -9.59 -3.89 29.18
N LYS A 139 -10.10 -3.71 30.42
CA LYS A 139 -11.44 -4.15 30.82
C LYS A 139 -12.57 -3.38 30.11
N GLY A 140 -12.34 -2.15 29.67
CA GLY A 140 -13.29 -1.36 28.88
C GLY A 140 -13.48 -1.91 27.46
N LYS A 141 -12.48 -2.61 26.90
CA LYS A 141 -12.60 -3.30 25.60
C LYS A 141 -13.61 -4.44 25.64
N ILE A 142 -13.60 -5.24 26.71
CA ILE A 142 -14.55 -6.35 26.87
C ILE A 142 -15.98 -5.82 26.75
N GLU A 143 -16.22 -4.62 27.26
CA GLU A 143 -17.56 -4.08 27.42
C GLU A 143 -18.00 -3.27 26.21
N PHE A 144 -17.02 -2.66 25.54
CA PHE A 144 -17.19 -2.20 24.18
C PHE A 144 -17.53 -3.37 23.23
N SER A 145 -16.83 -4.51 23.33
CA SER A 145 -17.12 -5.70 22.50
C SER A 145 -18.52 -6.24 22.81
N LYS A 146 -18.91 -6.31 24.08
CA LYS A 146 -20.29 -6.64 24.48
C LYS A 146 -21.30 -5.63 23.92
N PHE A 147 -20.95 -4.35 23.84
CA PHE A 147 -21.81 -3.34 23.24
C PHE A 147 -21.98 -3.54 21.72
N LEU A 148 -20.92 -3.87 21.00
CA LEU A 148 -21.00 -4.25 19.58
C LEU A 148 -21.89 -5.49 19.40
N THR A 149 -21.69 -6.54 20.20
CA THR A 149 -22.57 -7.73 20.20
C THR A 149 -24.02 -7.37 20.50
N LEU A 150 -24.27 -6.43 21.41
CA LEU A 150 -25.61 -5.95 21.72
C LEU A 150 -26.24 -5.22 20.52
N LEU A 151 -25.49 -4.35 19.83
CA LEU A 151 -25.95 -3.65 18.63
C LEU A 151 -26.32 -4.67 17.53
N THR A 152 -25.41 -5.57 17.17
CA THR A 152 -25.65 -6.64 16.19
C THR A 152 -26.84 -7.52 16.58
N GLY A 153 -26.88 -7.97 17.83
CA GLY A 153 -27.90 -8.90 18.32
C GLY A 153 -29.30 -8.29 18.47
N THR A 154 -29.41 -6.96 18.55
CA THR A 154 -30.70 -6.25 18.64
C THR A 154 -31.12 -5.61 17.30
N GLY A 155 -30.28 -5.67 16.28
CA GLY A 155 -30.50 -5.04 14.98
C GLY A 155 -30.34 -3.52 14.97
N ALA A 156 -29.81 -2.92 16.05
CA ALA A 156 -29.50 -1.49 16.09
C ALA A 156 -28.15 -1.25 15.41
N GLN A 157 -28.10 -0.40 14.39
CA GLN A 157 -26.86 -0.08 13.67
C GLN A 157 -26.07 1.07 14.30
N LEU A 158 -26.71 1.92 15.12
CA LEU A 158 -26.09 3.08 15.77
C LEU A 158 -26.21 3.03 17.29
N GLY A 159 -25.21 3.57 17.98
CA GLY A 159 -25.31 3.80 19.42
C GLY A 159 -24.16 4.59 20.05
N ILE A 160 -24.33 4.97 21.32
CA ILE A 160 -23.30 5.63 22.13
C ILE A 160 -22.81 4.70 23.24
N PHE A 161 -21.50 4.56 23.33
CA PHE A 161 -20.80 3.97 24.47
C PHE A 161 -20.08 5.08 25.25
N THR A 162 -20.35 5.21 26.55
CA THR A 162 -19.81 6.32 27.35
C THR A 162 -19.50 5.95 28.80
N ASN A 163 -18.47 6.55 29.37
CA ASN A 163 -18.16 6.55 30.82
C ASN A 163 -18.42 7.94 31.47
N GLY A 164 -19.03 8.88 30.74
CA GLY A 164 -19.25 10.26 31.17
C GLY A 164 -18.14 11.24 30.79
N GLN A 165 -16.88 10.82 30.76
CA GLN A 165 -15.79 11.66 30.23
C GLN A 165 -15.65 11.49 28.72
N GLN A 166 -15.63 10.25 28.24
CA GLN A 166 -15.54 9.93 26.83
C GLN A 166 -16.93 9.55 26.29
N PHE A 167 -17.27 10.05 25.11
CA PHE A 167 -18.50 9.72 24.39
C PHE A 167 -18.13 9.15 23.03
N ARG A 168 -18.32 7.84 22.87
CA ARG A 168 -18.03 7.14 21.61
C ARG A 168 -19.33 6.85 20.87
N LEU A 169 -19.50 7.48 19.71
CA LEU A 169 -20.56 7.20 18.77
C LEU A 169 -20.12 6.05 17.85
N VAL A 170 -20.93 5.02 17.73
CA VAL A 170 -20.57 3.73 17.13
C VAL A 170 -21.58 3.36 16.06
N PHE A 171 -21.07 2.85 14.94
CA PHE A 171 -21.82 2.22 13.88
C PHE A 171 -21.39 0.76 13.73
N VAL A 172 -22.35 -0.14 13.54
CA VAL A 172 -22.10 -1.56 13.28
C VAL A 172 -22.81 -1.97 11.99
N GLY A 173 -22.01 -2.34 10.98
CA GLY A 173 -22.45 -2.94 9.73
C GLY A 173 -22.41 -4.47 9.78
N MET A 174 -22.68 -5.11 8.64
CA MET A 174 -22.62 -6.57 8.52
C MET A 174 -21.19 -7.11 8.54
N ASP A 175 -20.23 -6.31 8.05
CA ASP A 175 -18.85 -6.70 7.78
C ASP A 175 -17.80 -5.76 8.41
N TYR A 176 -18.23 -4.64 9.01
CA TYR A 176 -17.34 -3.67 9.66
C TYR A 176 -18.06 -2.90 10.76
N ASP A 177 -17.29 -2.38 11.73
CA ASP A 177 -17.74 -1.41 12.71
C ASP A 177 -16.83 -0.18 12.68
N CYS A 178 -17.40 1.00 12.93
CA CYS A 178 -16.64 2.23 13.04
C CYS A 178 -17.16 3.12 14.15
N TRP A 179 -16.34 4.03 14.65
CA TRP A 179 -16.69 4.92 15.74
C TRP A 179 -15.90 6.23 15.69
N VAL A 180 -16.49 7.25 16.32
CA VAL A 180 -15.85 8.52 16.61
C VAL A 180 -16.04 8.84 18.09
N GLU A 181 -15.04 9.45 18.72
CA GLU A 181 -15.03 9.70 20.16
C GLU A 181 -14.73 11.17 20.49
N TRP A 182 -15.60 11.72 21.35
CA TRP A 182 -15.42 13.01 22.01
C TRP A 182 -14.89 12.82 23.43
N ASP A 183 -14.13 13.81 23.89
CA ASP A 183 -13.72 13.96 25.28
C ASP A 183 -14.40 15.19 25.88
N ALA A 184 -15.31 14.97 26.83
CA ALA A 184 -16.11 16.02 27.45
C ALA A 184 -15.29 17.00 28.28
N THR A 185 -14.09 16.61 28.72
CA THR A 185 -13.18 17.52 29.44
C THR A 185 -12.79 18.72 28.56
N ARG A 186 -12.70 18.50 27.25
CA ARG A 186 -12.30 19.52 26.26
C ARG A 186 -13.41 20.46 25.82
N TRP A 187 -14.68 20.12 26.07
CA TRP A 187 -15.82 20.94 25.61
C TRP A 187 -15.82 22.37 26.19
N PHE A 188 -15.08 22.61 27.27
CA PHE A 188 -15.11 23.87 28.02
C PHE A 188 -13.76 24.58 28.17
N GLU A 189 -12.68 24.06 27.56
CA GLU A 189 -11.31 24.57 27.78
C GLU A 189 -10.91 25.68 26.79
N GLU A 190 -11.47 25.72 25.57
CA GLU A 190 -11.08 26.64 24.47
C GLU A 190 -12.25 26.92 23.49
N GLU A 191 -12.11 27.90 22.58
CA GLU A 191 -13.12 28.20 21.53
C GLU A 191 -13.44 26.97 20.66
N ARG A 192 -12.44 26.15 20.33
CA ARG A 192 -12.62 24.90 19.56
C ARG A 192 -13.39 23.81 20.30
N GLY A 193 -13.34 23.82 21.64
CA GLY A 193 -14.10 22.87 22.45
C GLY A 193 -15.61 23.05 22.26
N ILE A 194 -16.04 24.29 22.05
CA ILE A 194 -17.42 24.64 21.76
C ILE A 194 -17.83 24.08 20.39
N GLU A 195 -17.03 24.26 19.34
CA GLU A 195 -17.31 23.69 18.02
C GLU A 195 -17.45 22.15 18.05
N GLN A 196 -16.61 21.46 18.83
CA GLN A 196 -16.75 20.00 19.01
C GLN A 196 -18.04 19.60 19.71
N LEU A 197 -18.49 20.40 20.70
CA LEU A 197 -19.77 20.20 21.39
C LEU A 197 -20.95 20.50 20.46
N GLU A 198 -20.85 21.54 19.63
CA GLU A 198 -21.83 21.89 18.59
C GLU A 198 -21.94 20.74 17.57
N GLY A 199 -20.80 20.20 17.14
CA GLY A 199 -20.72 19.02 16.28
C GLY A 199 -21.33 17.76 16.92
N PHE A 200 -21.09 17.54 18.22
CA PHE A 200 -21.73 16.45 18.96
C PHE A 200 -23.26 16.61 19.00
N ALA A 201 -23.76 17.83 19.25
CA ALA A 201 -25.19 18.15 19.27
C ALA A 201 -25.83 17.99 17.89
N ALA A 202 -25.14 18.41 16.82
CA ALA A 202 -25.54 18.23 15.44
C ALA A 202 -25.77 16.76 15.09
N LEU A 203 -24.79 15.91 15.35
CA LEU A 203 -24.82 14.50 14.93
C LEU A 203 -25.69 13.64 15.84
N CYS A 204 -25.58 13.82 17.15
CA CYS A 204 -26.28 12.97 18.12
C CYS A 204 -27.65 13.53 18.53
N GLY A 205 -27.96 14.80 18.23
CA GLY A 205 -29.18 15.48 18.64
C GLY A 205 -30.29 15.39 17.61
N ARG A 206 -31.16 16.39 17.60
CA ARG A 206 -32.39 16.35 16.79
C ARG A 206 -32.14 16.35 15.28
N MET A 207 -31.10 17.06 14.86
CA MET A 207 -30.71 17.22 13.46
C MET A 207 -30.25 15.89 12.84
N GLY A 208 -29.27 15.23 13.47
CA GLY A 208 -28.74 13.93 13.05
C GLY A 208 -29.73 12.78 13.08
N ILE A 209 -30.76 12.85 13.92
CA ILE A 209 -31.67 11.73 14.19
C ILE A 209 -33.10 11.94 13.65
N TYR A 210 -33.62 13.17 13.52
CA TYR A 210 -35.06 13.39 13.25
C TYR A 210 -35.42 14.44 12.20
N GLU A 211 -34.46 15.09 11.54
CA GLU A 211 -34.75 16.28 10.72
C GLU A 211 -35.50 15.97 9.42
N THR A 212 -35.43 14.74 8.90
CA THR A 212 -36.13 14.32 7.68
C THR A 212 -37.44 13.60 7.97
N ASP A 213 -38.38 13.67 7.02
CA ASP A 213 -39.65 12.92 7.03
C ASP A 213 -39.52 11.46 6.55
N GLU A 214 -38.30 11.02 6.24
CA GLU A 214 -37.98 9.65 5.84
C GLU A 214 -37.93 8.68 7.03
N ASP A 215 -38.16 7.39 6.77
CA ASP A 215 -38.14 6.34 7.79
C ASP A 215 -36.71 6.02 8.30
N GLU A 216 -35.64 6.56 7.72
CA GLU A 216 -34.25 6.29 8.12
C GLU A 216 -33.53 7.53 8.67
N PHE A 217 -32.60 7.35 9.62
CA PHE A 217 -31.92 8.47 10.29
C PHE A 217 -30.97 9.20 9.33
N PRO A 218 -30.98 10.55 9.28
CA PRO A 218 -30.04 11.33 8.47
C PRO A 218 -28.58 10.93 8.70
N LEU A 219 -28.19 10.75 9.96
CA LEU A 219 -26.84 10.32 10.33
C LEU A 219 -26.51 8.92 9.81
N LEU A 220 -27.44 7.96 9.90
CA LEU A 220 -27.22 6.60 9.41
C LEU A 220 -26.98 6.60 7.90
N ASN A 221 -27.79 7.36 7.16
CA ASN A 221 -27.64 7.52 5.71
C ASN A 221 -26.31 8.21 5.34
N ALA A 222 -25.87 9.20 6.12
CA ALA A 222 -24.58 9.85 5.94
C ALA A 222 -23.40 8.88 6.17
N VAL A 223 -23.48 8.01 7.19
CA VAL A 223 -22.47 6.96 7.44
C VAL A 223 -22.40 5.97 6.28
N LEU A 224 -23.56 5.49 5.80
CA LEU A 224 -23.64 4.55 4.66
C LEU A 224 -23.12 5.18 3.35
N ARG A 225 -23.44 6.44 3.08
CA ARG A 225 -22.90 7.18 1.92
C ARG A 225 -21.39 7.41 2.02
N SER A 226 -20.88 7.66 3.22
CA SER A 226 -19.45 7.86 3.46
C SER A 226 -18.64 6.63 3.05
N ARG A 227 -19.17 5.42 3.29
CA ARG A 227 -18.55 4.17 2.84
C ARG A 227 -18.37 4.13 1.31
N THR A 228 -19.37 4.59 0.56
CA THR A 228 -19.35 4.55 -0.91
C THR A 228 -18.29 5.50 -1.49
N ARG A 229 -17.99 6.62 -0.80
CA ARG A 229 -17.01 7.63 -1.23
C ARG A 229 -15.56 7.38 -0.79
N GLN A 230 -15.26 6.29 -0.09
CA GLN A 230 -13.88 5.92 0.27
C GLN A 230 -12.94 5.74 -0.94
N GLY A 231 -13.49 5.49 -2.14
CA GLY A 231 -12.69 5.41 -3.36
C GLY A 231 -11.89 6.68 -3.67
N GLU A 232 -12.40 7.86 -3.32
CA GLU A 232 -11.76 9.17 -3.63
C GLU A 232 -10.56 9.49 -2.72
N LEU A 233 -10.54 8.95 -1.50
CA LEU A 233 -9.46 9.16 -0.52
C LEU A 233 -8.16 8.42 -0.94
N SER A 234 -8.26 7.49 -1.90
CA SER A 234 -7.19 6.60 -2.32
C SER A 234 -6.04 7.27 -3.07
N GLN A 235 -6.36 8.18 -4.01
CA GLN A 235 -5.36 8.94 -4.78
C GLN A 235 -4.58 9.89 -3.87
N VAL A 236 -5.27 10.47 -2.89
CA VAL A 236 -4.71 11.38 -1.89
C VAL A 236 -3.66 10.68 -1.05
N LEU A 237 -3.92 9.42 -0.64
CA LEU A 237 -2.98 8.67 0.19
C LEU A 237 -1.64 8.42 -0.51
N GLY A 238 -1.63 8.14 -1.82
CA GLY A 238 -0.40 7.95 -2.58
C GLY A 238 0.49 9.20 -2.57
N GLU A 239 -0.08 10.39 -2.79
CA GLU A 239 0.66 11.65 -2.71
C GLU A 239 1.16 11.93 -1.29
N GLN A 240 0.34 11.64 -0.28
CA GLN A 240 0.72 11.84 1.13
C GLN A 240 1.85 10.93 1.58
N VAL A 241 1.83 9.67 1.13
CA VAL A 241 2.92 8.72 1.38
C VAL A 241 4.19 9.20 0.70
N ARG A 242 4.11 9.72 -0.53
CA ARG A 242 5.25 10.36 -1.20
C ARG A 242 5.79 11.55 -0.41
N PHE A 243 4.93 12.43 0.09
CA PHE A 243 5.35 13.56 0.92
C PHE A 243 5.99 13.10 2.24
N ALA A 244 5.51 12.02 2.84
CA ALA A 244 6.11 11.43 4.03
C ALA A 244 7.53 10.89 3.74
N VAL A 245 7.72 10.20 2.61
CA VAL A 245 9.04 9.75 2.13
C VAL A 245 9.97 10.94 1.89
N GLU A 246 9.45 11.99 1.25
CA GLU A 246 10.21 13.20 0.97
C GLU A 246 10.65 13.90 2.26
N ASN A 247 9.76 14.08 3.24
CA ASN A 247 10.10 14.69 4.53
C ASN A 247 11.18 13.91 5.28
N LEU A 248 11.12 12.57 5.24
CA LEU A 248 12.14 11.70 5.81
C LEU A 248 13.51 11.92 5.14
N LEU A 249 13.53 11.97 3.81
CA LEU A 249 14.75 12.18 3.03
C LEU A 249 15.35 13.57 3.21
N LEU A 250 14.51 14.60 3.32
CA LEU A 250 14.98 15.97 3.55
C LEU A 250 15.60 16.14 4.93
N ASP A 251 15.05 15.50 5.96
CA ASP A 251 15.70 15.48 7.27
C ASP A 251 17.03 14.73 7.23
N PHE A 252 17.03 13.56 6.60
CA PHE A 252 18.21 12.74 6.42
C PHE A 252 19.33 13.49 5.67
N ASP A 253 19.01 14.18 4.57
CA ASP A 253 19.94 15.02 3.81
C ASP A 253 20.64 16.08 4.69
N ARG A 254 19.89 16.74 5.58
CA ARG A 254 20.46 17.72 6.53
C ARG A 254 21.46 17.05 7.47
N ALA A 255 21.13 15.86 7.97
CA ALA A 255 21.99 15.10 8.86
C ALA A 255 23.27 14.63 8.16
N VAL A 256 23.15 14.09 6.94
CA VAL A 256 24.28 13.63 6.12
C VAL A 256 25.23 14.78 5.78
N ARG A 257 24.72 15.97 5.43
CA ARG A 257 25.58 17.13 5.19
C ARG A 257 26.38 17.57 6.42
N THR A 258 25.83 17.34 7.60
CA THR A 258 26.51 17.62 8.88
C THR A 258 27.50 16.51 9.25
N CYS A 259 27.22 15.26 8.86
CA CYS A 259 28.05 14.10 9.14
C CYS A 259 28.19 13.18 7.90
N PRO A 260 29.04 13.54 6.92
CA PRO A 260 29.17 12.79 5.66
C PRO A 260 29.63 11.33 5.84
N SER A 261 30.34 11.04 6.94
CA SER A 261 30.80 9.68 7.30
C SER A 261 29.67 8.65 7.46
N MET A 262 28.41 9.09 7.57
CA MET A 262 27.25 8.18 7.61
C MET A 262 27.06 7.41 6.30
N LEU A 263 27.47 7.97 5.15
CA LEU A 263 27.31 7.32 3.85
C LEU A 263 28.43 6.34 3.49
N GLU A 264 29.53 6.30 4.25
CA GLU A 264 30.71 5.47 3.92
C GLU A 264 30.36 3.98 3.82
N SER A 265 29.54 3.47 4.74
CA SER A 265 29.09 2.07 4.77
C SER A 265 28.15 1.72 3.63
N LEU A 266 27.43 2.68 3.07
CA LEU A 266 26.56 2.43 1.90
C LEU A 266 27.37 2.43 0.60
N ARG A 267 28.29 3.39 0.46
CA ARG A 267 29.05 3.62 -0.77
C ARG A 267 30.00 2.49 -1.14
N THR A 268 30.46 1.70 -0.16
CA THR A 268 31.40 0.60 -0.38
C THR A 268 30.73 -0.73 -0.11
N ASP A 269 30.77 -1.63 -1.08
CA ASP A 269 30.30 -3.01 -0.89
C ASP A 269 31.25 -3.76 0.05
N PRO A 270 30.77 -4.34 1.16
CA PRO A 270 31.63 -4.96 2.17
C PRO A 270 32.27 -6.29 1.72
N VAL A 271 31.74 -6.94 0.68
CA VAL A 271 32.20 -8.24 0.19
C VAL A 271 33.20 -8.06 -0.95
N THR A 272 32.85 -7.22 -1.91
CA THR A 272 33.65 -7.00 -3.15
C THR A 272 34.55 -5.78 -3.06
N ASN A 273 34.36 -4.91 -2.06
CA ASN A 273 35.05 -3.64 -1.88
C ASN A 273 34.89 -2.67 -3.07
N SER A 274 33.89 -2.89 -3.93
CA SER A 274 33.55 -2.00 -5.04
C SER A 274 32.79 -0.77 -4.55
N GLN A 275 32.96 0.37 -5.22
CA GLN A 275 32.16 1.56 -4.94
C GLN A 275 30.89 1.59 -5.79
N LEU A 276 29.76 1.87 -5.14
CA LEU A 276 28.51 2.15 -5.83
C LEU A 276 28.62 3.46 -6.61
N SER A 277 27.99 3.50 -7.78
CA SER A 277 27.78 4.74 -8.53
C SER A 277 26.85 5.69 -7.77
N ASP A 278 26.88 6.97 -8.15
CA ASP A 278 26.02 7.98 -7.52
C ASP A 278 24.52 7.64 -7.67
N THR A 279 24.14 7.04 -8.79
CA THR A 279 22.76 6.62 -9.06
C THR A 279 22.35 5.46 -8.15
N GLU A 280 23.19 4.42 -8.04
CA GLU A 280 22.86 3.22 -7.27
C GLU A 280 22.69 3.50 -5.77
N TYR A 281 23.54 4.35 -5.18
CA TYR A 281 23.38 4.66 -3.75
C TYR A 281 22.15 5.55 -3.50
N LEU A 282 21.81 6.47 -4.40
CA LEU A 282 20.61 7.31 -4.29
C LEU A 282 19.33 6.49 -4.45
N GLU A 283 19.31 5.53 -5.39
CA GLU A 283 18.22 4.56 -5.53
C GLU A 283 18.06 3.71 -4.25
N ALA A 284 19.17 3.24 -3.68
CA ALA A 284 19.15 2.48 -2.43
C ALA A 284 18.60 3.29 -1.24
N LEU A 285 18.98 4.57 -1.12
CA LEU A 285 18.43 5.49 -0.11
C LEU A 285 16.94 5.73 -0.31
N TYR A 286 16.51 5.93 -1.56
CA TYR A 286 15.11 6.13 -1.88
C TYR A 286 14.27 4.90 -1.52
N HIS A 287 14.72 3.71 -1.90
CA HIS A 287 14.04 2.45 -1.59
C HIS A 287 13.99 2.19 -0.08
N ALA A 288 15.07 2.49 0.66
CA ALA A 288 15.08 2.38 2.11
C ALA A 288 14.07 3.34 2.77
N ALA A 289 13.99 4.58 2.29
CA ALA A 289 13.00 5.55 2.77
C ALA A 289 11.56 5.10 2.48
N ILE A 290 11.28 4.55 1.28
CA ILE A 290 9.99 3.92 0.97
C ILE A 290 9.69 2.79 1.94
N ARG A 291 10.63 1.85 2.15
CA ARG A 291 10.44 0.72 3.07
C ARG A 291 10.09 1.20 4.49
N ILE A 292 10.74 2.25 4.99
CA ILE A 292 10.43 2.84 6.31
C ILE A 292 9.00 3.37 6.38
N ILE A 293 8.57 4.15 5.40
CA ILE A 293 7.21 4.69 5.39
C ILE A 293 6.19 3.56 5.22
N MET A 294 6.49 2.55 4.41
CA MET A 294 5.64 1.37 4.26
C MET A 294 5.52 0.56 5.55
N ARG A 295 6.57 0.48 6.39
CA ARG A 295 6.45 -0.10 7.75
C ARG A 295 5.37 0.63 8.54
N LEU A 296 5.36 1.97 8.52
CA LEU A 296 4.35 2.76 9.25
C LEU A 296 2.94 2.52 8.70
N VAL A 297 2.76 2.49 7.38
CA VAL A 297 1.47 2.19 6.74
C VAL A 297 0.96 0.82 7.14
N VAL A 298 1.82 -0.21 7.09
CA VAL A 298 1.45 -1.58 7.49
C VAL A 298 1.15 -1.68 8.98
N VAL A 299 1.85 -0.94 9.84
CA VAL A 299 1.52 -0.87 11.27
C VAL A 299 0.17 -0.20 11.51
N LEU A 300 -0.08 0.96 10.89
CA LEU A 300 -1.38 1.66 11.01
C LEU A 300 -2.53 0.76 10.57
N PHE A 301 -2.32 0.03 9.48
CA PHE A 301 -3.23 -1.00 8.99
C PHE A 301 -3.44 -2.14 10.00
N ALA A 302 -2.37 -2.73 10.51
CA ALA A 302 -2.44 -3.83 11.47
C ALA A 302 -3.07 -3.39 12.81
N GLU A 303 -2.85 -2.15 13.25
CA GLU A 303 -3.48 -1.57 14.43
C GLU A 303 -4.97 -1.26 14.22
N ALA A 304 -5.37 -0.86 13.00
CA ALA A 304 -6.76 -0.60 12.65
C ALA A 304 -7.61 -1.89 12.60
N ARG A 305 -7.03 -3.02 12.18
CA ARG A 305 -7.69 -4.34 12.15
C ARG A 305 -7.50 -5.18 13.42
N GLU A 306 -6.95 -4.58 14.49
CA GLU A 306 -6.65 -5.26 15.76
C GLU A 306 -5.73 -6.49 15.64
N LEU A 307 -4.87 -6.52 14.63
CA LEU A 307 -3.88 -7.57 14.39
C LEU A 307 -2.64 -7.37 15.28
N LEU A 308 -2.39 -6.12 15.66
CA LEU A 308 -1.48 -5.76 16.76
C LEU A 308 -2.29 -5.51 18.05
N PRO A 309 -1.70 -5.75 19.24
CA PRO A 309 -2.42 -5.69 20.51
C PRO A 309 -2.68 -4.25 20.99
N ARG A 310 -3.24 -3.40 20.13
CA ARG A 310 -3.61 -2.00 20.40
C ARG A 310 -4.45 -1.82 21.67
N SER A 311 -5.28 -2.80 22.00
CA SER A 311 -6.13 -2.76 23.19
C SER A 311 -5.39 -2.92 24.51
N ILE A 312 -4.13 -3.36 24.47
CA ILE A 312 -3.27 -3.47 25.63
C ILE A 312 -2.63 -2.10 25.88
N GLU A 313 -2.92 -1.53 27.05
CA GLU A 313 -2.47 -0.19 27.44
C GLU A 313 -0.95 -0.04 27.35
N LYS A 314 -0.19 -1.05 27.79
CA LYS A 314 1.29 -1.05 27.68
C LYS A 314 1.76 -0.93 26.23
N TYR A 315 1.19 -1.71 25.31
CA TYR A 315 1.51 -1.63 23.89
C TYR A 315 1.14 -0.24 23.35
N HIS A 316 -0.09 0.22 23.57
CA HIS A 316 -0.57 1.51 23.06
C HIS A 316 0.29 2.69 23.53
N THR A 317 0.63 2.73 24.81
CA THR A 317 1.37 3.86 25.41
C THR A 317 2.86 3.83 25.10
N SER A 318 3.47 2.64 24.96
CA SER A 318 4.94 2.51 24.86
C SER A 318 5.45 2.19 23.45
N TYR A 319 4.64 1.55 22.60
CA TYR A 319 5.07 1.10 21.26
C TYR A 319 4.16 1.61 20.16
N GLY A 320 2.84 1.39 20.28
CA GLY A 320 1.89 1.58 19.19
C GLY A 320 1.94 2.96 18.55
N VAL A 321 1.76 2.99 17.22
CA VAL A 321 1.86 4.21 16.40
C VAL A 321 0.70 5.14 16.73
N GLU A 322 -0.49 4.59 16.93
CA GLU A 322 -1.66 5.37 17.30
C GLU A 322 -1.45 6.16 18.61
N GLY A 323 -0.90 5.50 19.62
CA GLY A 323 -0.63 6.13 20.90
C GLY A 323 0.52 7.12 20.85
N LEU A 324 1.52 6.88 19.99
CA LEU A 324 2.60 7.84 19.73
C LEU A 324 2.05 9.11 19.09
N TYR A 325 1.21 8.98 18.06
CA TYR A 325 0.59 10.13 17.39
C TYR A 325 -0.23 10.97 18.37
N ALA A 326 -1.06 10.33 19.21
CA ALA A 326 -1.86 11.04 20.22
C ALA A 326 -0.97 11.82 21.21
N LEU A 327 0.14 11.22 21.66
CA LEU A 327 1.09 11.87 22.57
C LEU A 327 1.79 13.06 21.92
N LEU A 328 2.23 12.91 20.66
CA LEU A 328 2.89 13.99 19.92
C LEU A 328 1.93 15.14 19.60
N GLU A 329 0.69 14.85 19.24
CA GLU A 329 -0.33 15.87 19.00
C GLU A 329 -0.65 16.65 20.28
N GLU A 330 -0.73 15.96 21.42
CA GLU A 330 -0.90 16.60 22.73
C GLU A 330 0.31 17.50 23.07
N ALA A 331 1.53 16.99 22.92
CA ALA A 331 2.75 17.76 23.15
C ALA A 331 2.84 18.99 22.21
N ARG A 332 2.42 18.85 20.94
CA ARG A 332 2.42 19.92 19.95
C ARG A 332 1.51 21.07 20.38
N ARG A 333 0.35 20.76 20.97
CA ARG A 333 -0.59 21.78 21.47
C ARG A 333 -0.01 22.56 22.65
N TYR A 334 0.66 21.88 23.58
CA TYR A 334 1.23 22.53 24.78
C TYR A 334 2.55 23.27 24.52
N GLU A 335 3.46 22.68 23.74
CA GLU A 335 4.84 23.18 23.56
C GLU A 335 5.07 23.87 22.21
N GLY A 336 4.16 23.70 21.25
CA GLY A 336 4.30 24.20 19.89
C GLY A 336 5.33 23.42 19.04
N GLU A 337 5.40 23.74 17.75
CA GLU A 337 6.29 23.06 16.79
C GLU A 337 7.77 23.15 17.17
N ILE A 338 8.19 24.31 17.68
CA ILE A 338 9.58 24.55 18.09
C ILE A 338 9.95 23.70 19.31
N GLY A 339 8.98 23.40 20.18
CA GLY A 339 9.17 22.50 21.32
C GLY A 339 9.50 21.09 20.86
N LEU A 340 8.68 20.52 19.97
CA LEU A 340 8.85 19.17 19.45
C LEU A 340 10.18 18.97 18.72
N ARG A 341 10.66 20.00 17.99
CA ARG A 341 11.97 19.95 17.31
C ARG A 341 13.17 19.80 18.25
N ARG A 342 12.98 19.93 19.57
CA ARG A 342 14.05 19.76 20.58
C ARG A 342 14.16 18.34 21.12
N TYR A 343 13.15 17.50 20.89
CA TYR A 343 13.10 16.12 21.39
C TYR A 343 13.28 15.12 20.24
N TYR A 344 13.73 13.91 20.60
CA TYR A 344 14.13 12.85 19.66
C TYR A 344 13.70 11.47 20.19
N SER A 345 12.58 11.42 20.90
CA SER A 345 12.10 10.23 21.62
C SER A 345 11.21 9.33 20.75
N ALA A 346 10.56 9.91 19.73
CA ALA A 346 9.59 9.24 18.89
C ALA A 346 10.25 8.23 17.92
N TRP A 347 11.35 8.61 17.29
CA TRP A 347 12.04 7.75 16.31
C TRP A 347 12.58 6.44 16.91
N PRO A 348 13.32 6.44 18.05
CA PRO A 348 13.75 5.20 18.69
C PRO A 348 12.59 4.28 19.11
N ARG A 349 11.44 4.85 19.48
CA ARG A 349 10.22 4.08 19.79
C ARG A 349 9.67 3.36 18.55
N LEU A 350 9.64 4.03 17.40
CA LEU A 350 9.23 3.40 16.13
C LEU A 350 10.18 2.27 15.74
N LEU A 351 11.49 2.48 15.85
CA LEU A 351 12.49 1.43 15.60
C LEU A 351 12.31 0.22 16.53
N ALA A 352 12.02 0.47 17.81
CA ALA A 352 11.73 -0.61 18.76
C ALA A 352 10.45 -1.38 18.38
N LEU A 353 9.41 -0.69 17.92
CA LEU A 353 8.19 -1.34 17.43
C LEU A 353 8.48 -2.23 16.20
N PHE A 354 9.25 -1.74 15.23
CA PHE A 354 9.61 -2.52 14.04
C PHE A 354 10.35 -3.81 14.42
N ARG A 355 11.28 -3.73 15.38
CA ARG A 355 11.99 -4.91 15.90
C ARG A 355 11.06 -5.88 16.61
N VAL A 356 10.13 -5.39 17.44
CA VAL A 356 9.14 -6.24 18.13
C VAL A 356 8.23 -6.95 17.13
N ILE A 357 7.84 -6.30 16.03
CA ILE A 357 7.06 -6.94 14.95
C ILE A 357 7.90 -8.02 14.25
N HIS A 358 9.14 -7.70 13.89
CA HIS A 358 10.01 -8.63 13.16
C HIS A 358 10.42 -9.85 14.00
N GLU A 359 10.89 -9.64 15.23
CA GLU A 359 11.46 -10.66 16.12
C GLU A 359 10.40 -11.33 17.01
N GLY A 360 9.25 -10.68 17.21
CA GLY A 360 8.21 -11.09 18.15
C GLY A 360 8.42 -10.49 19.55
N GLY A 361 7.35 -10.45 20.35
CA GLY A 361 7.38 -9.98 21.72
C GLY A 361 7.88 -11.04 22.69
N CYS A 362 8.88 -10.72 23.52
CA CYS A 362 9.49 -11.66 24.47
C CYS A 362 8.66 -11.93 25.74
N ASN A 363 7.66 -11.08 26.04
CA ASN A 363 6.95 -11.05 27.32
C ASN A 363 5.44 -11.20 27.14
N ASN A 364 4.77 -11.91 28.07
CA ASN A 364 3.30 -12.05 28.12
C ASN A 364 2.53 -10.71 28.19
N ASP A 365 3.21 -9.62 28.54
CA ASP A 365 2.64 -8.27 28.63
C ASP A 365 2.38 -7.62 27.26
N ILE A 366 3.12 -8.02 26.22
CA ILE A 366 2.98 -7.53 24.84
C ILE A 366 3.06 -8.74 23.90
N PRO A 367 1.95 -9.50 23.75
CA PRO A 367 1.90 -10.67 22.90
C PRO A 367 1.81 -10.22 21.43
N VAL A 368 2.96 -9.87 20.85
CA VAL A 368 3.13 -9.66 19.41
C VAL A 368 3.77 -10.92 18.86
N LEU A 369 3.12 -11.57 17.89
CA LEU A 369 3.69 -12.72 17.21
C LEU A 369 4.95 -12.31 16.45
N ARG A 370 5.87 -13.27 16.27
CA ARG A 370 6.99 -13.09 15.35
C ARG A 370 6.42 -13.07 13.93
N TYR A 371 6.24 -11.86 13.40
CA TYR A 371 5.73 -11.67 12.05
C TYR A 371 6.85 -11.83 11.01
N GLY A 372 8.10 -11.51 11.35
CA GLY A 372 9.24 -11.67 10.43
C GLY A 372 9.15 -10.81 9.16
N GLY A 373 9.77 -11.29 8.07
CA GLY A 373 9.68 -10.68 6.74
C GLY A 373 10.65 -9.51 6.47
N GLU A 374 11.06 -9.34 5.21
CA GLU A 374 12.04 -8.31 4.79
C GLU A 374 11.57 -6.87 5.09
N LEU A 375 10.25 -6.59 5.06
CA LEU A 375 9.77 -5.24 5.30
C LEU A 375 10.20 -4.73 6.68
N PHE A 376 10.03 -5.52 7.74
CA PHE A 376 10.39 -5.14 9.12
C PHE A 376 11.80 -5.56 9.52
N LYS A 377 12.55 -6.23 8.63
CA LYS A 377 13.92 -6.66 8.88
C LYS A 377 14.83 -5.46 9.16
N ARG A 378 15.68 -5.60 10.18
CA ARG A 378 16.65 -4.58 10.53
C ARG A 378 17.62 -4.31 9.36
N GLY A 379 18.05 -3.06 9.21
CA GLY A 379 19.16 -2.75 8.32
C GLY A 379 20.43 -3.49 8.73
N ASP A 380 21.22 -3.89 7.73
CA ASP A 380 22.49 -4.60 7.93
C ASP A 380 23.62 -3.91 7.14
N PRO A 381 24.59 -3.26 7.81
CA PRO A 381 25.70 -2.58 7.14
C PRO A 381 26.67 -3.57 6.46
N GLY A 382 26.68 -4.85 6.84
CA GLY A 382 27.50 -5.90 6.24
C GLY A 382 26.85 -6.61 5.07
N SER A 383 25.60 -6.28 4.74
CA SER A 383 24.85 -6.94 3.67
C SER A 383 25.39 -6.56 2.28
N PRO A 384 25.42 -7.51 1.31
CA PRO A 384 25.67 -7.17 -0.09
C PRO A 384 24.52 -6.37 -0.73
N ASP A 385 23.31 -6.37 -0.14
CA ASP A 385 22.18 -5.56 -0.61
C ASP A 385 22.35 -4.08 -0.20
N PRO A 386 22.49 -3.15 -1.16
CA PRO A 386 22.58 -1.72 -0.90
C PRO A 386 21.39 -1.15 -0.10
N VAL A 387 20.18 -1.69 -0.28
CA VAL A 387 18.99 -1.18 0.41
C VAL A 387 19.03 -1.53 1.89
N LEU A 388 19.50 -2.73 2.25
CA LEU A 388 19.70 -3.11 3.66
C LEU A 388 20.81 -2.28 4.31
N ARG A 389 21.87 -1.93 3.58
CA ARG A 389 22.90 -1.00 4.06
C ARG A 389 22.34 0.40 4.26
N ALA A 390 21.51 0.89 3.34
CA ALA A 390 20.84 2.18 3.45
C ALA A 390 19.88 2.21 4.66
N LEU A 391 19.08 1.16 4.86
CA LEU A 391 18.23 1.00 6.05
C LEU A 391 19.05 1.06 7.35
N ALA A 392 20.24 0.46 7.38
CA ALA A 392 21.10 0.49 8.56
C ALA A 392 21.51 1.92 8.95
N ILE A 393 21.65 2.81 7.96
CA ILE A 393 21.98 4.22 8.17
C ILE A 393 20.78 4.99 8.72
N PHE A 394 19.56 4.74 8.21
CA PHE A 394 18.34 5.31 8.79
C PHE A 394 18.05 4.80 10.22
N GLU A 395 18.62 3.66 10.60
CA GLU A 395 18.51 3.08 11.94
C GLU A 395 19.73 3.38 12.84
N ASP A 396 20.65 4.23 12.38
CA ASP A 396 21.88 4.59 13.09
C ASP A 396 21.64 5.71 14.12
N ASP A 397 22.16 5.53 15.34
CA ASP A 397 22.01 6.48 16.44
C ASP A 397 22.64 7.87 16.16
N ARG A 398 23.52 7.97 15.15
CA ARG A 398 24.10 9.24 14.68
C ARG A 398 23.06 10.13 13.99
N TRP A 399 22.03 9.54 13.38
CA TRP A 399 20.93 10.30 12.80
C TRP A 399 19.81 10.45 13.83
N LYS A 400 19.57 11.70 14.24
CA LYS A 400 18.56 12.05 15.23
C LYS A 400 17.39 12.75 14.55
N LEU A 401 16.39 11.96 14.17
CA LEU A 401 15.13 12.48 13.64
C LEU A 401 14.32 13.10 14.79
N ASP A 402 13.95 14.38 14.64
CA ASP A 402 13.24 15.12 15.67
C ASP A 402 11.74 14.74 15.75
N ASP A 403 11.16 14.92 16.94
CA ASP A 403 9.79 14.49 17.23
C ASP A 403 8.74 15.25 16.39
N PHE A 404 9.03 16.47 15.93
CA PHE A 404 8.14 17.21 15.03
C PHE A 404 8.12 16.59 13.63
N THR A 405 9.29 16.22 13.09
CA THR A 405 9.35 15.56 11.78
C THR A 405 8.66 14.19 11.82
N VAL A 406 8.79 13.42 12.91
CA VAL A 406 8.02 12.18 13.10
C VAL A 406 6.51 12.47 13.16
N PHE A 407 6.10 13.48 13.91
CA PHE A 407 4.70 13.91 13.98
C PHE A 407 4.14 14.24 12.59
N GLU A 408 4.84 15.05 11.79
CA GLU A 408 4.39 15.42 10.44
C GLU A 408 4.28 14.21 9.50
N ILE A 409 5.22 13.27 9.58
CA ILE A 409 5.12 12.00 8.83
C ILE A 409 3.84 11.25 9.23
N LEU A 410 3.58 11.08 10.52
CA LEU A 410 2.37 10.39 11.00
C LEU A 410 1.10 11.15 10.65
N ARG A 411 1.12 12.48 10.72
CA ARG A 411 0.00 13.35 10.32
C ARG A 411 -0.34 13.19 8.85
N LEU A 412 0.67 13.21 7.96
CA LEU A 412 0.48 13.01 6.52
C LEU A 412 -0.16 11.66 6.22
N LEU A 413 0.24 10.60 6.92
CA LEU A 413 -0.34 9.27 6.73
C LEU A 413 -1.76 9.17 7.30
N LYS A 414 -2.08 9.90 8.37
CA LYS A 414 -3.36 9.77 9.09
C LYS A 414 -4.44 10.75 8.67
N ILE A 415 -4.10 11.89 8.08
CA ILE A 415 -5.06 12.94 7.73
C ILE A 415 -4.97 13.24 6.23
N GLY A 416 -5.98 12.81 5.48
CA GLY A 416 -6.20 13.02 4.04
C GLY A 416 -6.84 14.38 3.71
N LYS A 417 -6.54 14.96 2.54
CA LYS A 417 -7.32 16.08 1.97
C LYS A 417 -8.17 15.59 0.79
N VAL A 418 -9.49 15.75 0.83
CA VAL A 418 -10.43 15.33 -0.24
C VAL A 418 -11.18 16.54 -0.79
N ARG A 419 -11.47 16.54 -2.09
CA ARG A 419 -12.36 17.56 -2.68
C ARG A 419 -13.81 17.27 -2.32
N ALA A 420 -14.44 18.20 -1.63
CA ALA A 420 -15.88 18.21 -1.42
C ALA A 420 -16.54 19.23 -2.36
N ARG A 421 -17.65 18.83 -3.00
CA ARG A 421 -18.47 19.74 -3.80
C ARG A 421 -19.29 20.65 -2.88
N ARG A 422 -19.33 21.94 -3.18
CA ARG A 422 -20.18 22.98 -2.58
C ARG A 422 -20.98 23.64 -3.69
N GLY A 423 -22.16 23.11 -4.00
CA GLY A 423 -22.93 23.59 -5.16
C GLY A 423 -22.16 23.35 -6.46
N ARG A 424 -21.81 24.42 -7.19
CA ARG A 424 -21.02 24.35 -8.45
C ARG A 424 -19.50 24.41 -8.24
N THR A 425 -18.99 24.66 -7.03
CA THR A 425 -17.52 24.76 -6.77
C THR A 425 -17.01 23.58 -5.95
N SER A 426 -15.72 23.23 -6.09
CA SER A 426 -15.09 22.14 -5.34
C SER A 426 -14.04 22.69 -4.38
N THR A 427 -14.08 22.29 -3.12
CA THR A 427 -13.19 22.81 -2.06
C THR A 427 -12.50 21.65 -1.33
N TRP A 428 -11.23 21.83 -0.97
CA TRP A 428 -10.47 20.81 -0.25
C TRP A 428 -10.90 20.76 1.23
N VAL A 429 -11.01 19.55 1.78
CA VAL A 429 -11.43 19.26 3.16
C VAL A 429 -10.47 18.25 3.75
N SER A 430 -10.01 18.49 4.97
CA SER A 430 -9.14 17.53 5.65
C SER A 430 -9.95 16.53 6.46
N GLY A 431 -9.50 15.28 6.56
CA GLY A 431 -10.04 14.34 7.51
C GLY A 431 -9.31 13.01 7.59
N PRO A 432 -9.73 12.14 8.53
CA PRO A 432 -8.97 10.94 8.87
C PRO A 432 -8.93 9.95 7.71
N VAL A 433 -7.76 9.33 7.53
CA VAL A 433 -7.58 8.16 6.67
C VAL A 433 -7.97 6.93 7.47
N ASP A 434 -8.87 6.13 6.91
CA ASP A 434 -9.28 4.86 7.50
C ASP A 434 -8.47 3.70 6.93
N PHE A 435 -7.62 3.13 7.80
CA PHE A 435 -6.80 1.96 7.47
C PHE A 435 -7.52 0.63 7.72
N SER A 436 -8.73 0.60 8.28
CA SER A 436 -9.47 -0.65 8.53
C SER A 436 -9.95 -1.32 7.24
N ASP A 437 -10.29 -0.54 6.21
CA ASP A 437 -10.69 -1.04 4.88
C ASP A 437 -9.64 -0.77 3.80
N LEU A 438 -8.35 -0.81 4.16
CA LEU A 438 -7.28 -0.75 3.16
C LEU A 438 -7.26 -2.05 2.36
N ARG A 439 -8.10 -2.11 1.33
CA ARG A 439 -8.07 -3.15 0.29
C ARG A 439 -6.71 -3.15 -0.44
N THR A 440 -6.35 -4.26 -1.04
CA THR A 440 -5.09 -4.43 -1.80
C THR A 440 -4.86 -3.40 -2.91
N GLU A 441 -5.96 -2.82 -3.40
CA GLU A 441 -6.07 -1.73 -4.36
C GLU A 441 -5.29 -0.49 -3.93
N TYR A 442 -5.39 -0.12 -2.65
CA TYR A 442 -4.80 1.10 -2.13
C TYR A 442 -3.27 0.99 -2.04
N ILE A 443 -2.75 -0.19 -1.67
CA ILE A 443 -1.31 -0.46 -1.63
C ILE A 443 -0.72 -0.37 -3.05
N GLY A 444 -1.42 -0.92 -4.04
CA GLY A 444 -1.01 -0.83 -5.44
C GLY A 444 -0.98 0.61 -5.97
N MET A 445 -2.01 1.42 -5.68
CA MET A 445 -2.07 2.82 -6.10
C MET A 445 -1.05 3.72 -5.40
N MET A 446 -0.87 3.55 -4.09
CA MET A 446 0.17 4.27 -3.34
C MET A 446 1.55 4.06 -3.96
N TYR A 447 1.82 2.83 -4.35
CA TYR A 447 3.10 2.46 -4.89
C TYR A 447 3.33 2.93 -6.33
N GLU A 448 2.34 2.80 -7.20
CA GLU A 448 2.45 3.32 -8.57
C GLU A 448 2.80 4.83 -8.55
N GLY A 449 2.25 5.56 -7.57
CA GLY A 449 2.62 6.95 -7.33
C GLY A 449 4.06 7.18 -6.84
N LEU A 450 4.66 6.23 -6.11
CA LEU A 450 6.05 6.32 -5.63
C LEU A 450 7.06 5.98 -6.73
N LEU A 451 6.79 4.95 -7.54
CA LEU A 451 7.72 4.51 -8.60
C LEU A 451 7.93 5.53 -9.72
N ASP A 452 7.04 6.51 -9.86
CA ASP A 452 7.18 7.59 -10.82
C ASP A 452 8.36 8.54 -10.48
N TYR A 453 8.99 8.41 -9.31
CA TYR A 453 9.99 9.33 -8.78
C TYR A 453 11.38 8.71 -8.65
N GLN A 454 12.38 9.57 -8.78
CA GLN A 454 13.77 9.25 -8.51
C GLN A 454 14.38 10.29 -7.58
N LEU A 455 15.26 9.81 -6.69
CA LEU A 455 16.09 10.66 -5.86
C LEU A 455 17.30 11.13 -6.65
N LYS A 456 17.50 12.44 -6.71
CA LYS A 456 18.66 13.08 -7.32
C LYS A 456 19.34 14.00 -6.32
N GLN A 457 20.59 14.31 -6.60
CA GLN A 457 21.37 15.31 -5.87
C GLN A 457 21.69 16.47 -6.80
N VAL A 458 21.60 17.70 -6.31
CA VAL A 458 22.00 18.88 -7.08
C VAL A 458 23.52 18.92 -7.20
N THR A 459 24.03 18.98 -8.42
CA THR A 459 25.47 19.04 -8.68
C THR A 459 26.00 20.49 -8.63
N GLU A 460 27.31 20.65 -8.43
CA GLU A 460 27.92 21.99 -8.32
C GLU A 460 27.73 22.85 -9.58
N ASP A 461 27.73 22.24 -10.77
CA ASP A 461 27.50 22.90 -12.06
C ASP A 461 26.05 23.37 -12.27
N GLN A 462 25.09 22.72 -11.60
CA GLN A 462 23.70 23.14 -11.61
C GLN A 462 23.49 24.36 -10.70
N GLY A 463 24.25 24.44 -9.60
CA GLY A 463 24.18 25.49 -8.58
C GLY A 463 22.92 25.41 -7.70
N ALA A 464 21.75 25.37 -8.32
CA ALA A 464 20.46 25.12 -7.68
C ALA A 464 19.49 24.46 -8.68
N VAL A 465 18.50 23.74 -8.18
CA VAL A 465 17.37 23.22 -8.97
C VAL A 465 16.08 23.85 -8.49
N ILE A 466 15.28 24.35 -9.42
CA ILE A 466 14.02 25.04 -9.16
C ILE A 466 12.86 24.21 -9.70
N PHE A 467 11.85 24.00 -8.87
CA PHE A 467 10.56 23.47 -9.27
C PHE A 467 9.63 24.62 -9.60
N LEU A 468 9.11 24.63 -10.82
CA LEU A 468 8.15 25.64 -11.25
C LEU A 468 6.72 25.16 -10.97
N ASN A 469 5.85 26.05 -10.53
CA ASN A 469 4.42 25.78 -10.36
C ASN A 469 3.67 25.87 -11.71
N LEU A 470 4.13 25.12 -12.71
CA LEU A 470 3.58 25.03 -14.07
C LEU A 470 3.50 23.56 -14.50
N GLY A 471 2.47 23.20 -15.26
CA GLY A 471 2.29 21.84 -15.78
C GLY A 471 2.42 20.77 -14.68
N GLN A 472 3.30 19.79 -14.90
CA GLN A 472 3.65 18.69 -13.99
C GLN A 472 4.75 19.05 -12.97
N GLN A 473 4.93 20.32 -12.65
CA GLN A 473 5.95 20.82 -11.72
C GLN A 473 7.39 20.43 -12.09
N PRO A 474 7.91 20.88 -13.25
CA PRO A 474 9.22 20.47 -13.74
C PRO A 474 10.36 20.97 -12.84
N ALA A 475 11.35 20.10 -12.62
CA ALA A 475 12.60 20.42 -11.95
C ALA A 475 13.65 20.88 -12.97
N LEU A 476 14.09 22.14 -12.88
CA LEU A 476 15.02 22.74 -13.84
C LEU A 476 16.24 23.34 -13.13
N PRO A 477 17.48 23.08 -13.61
CA PRO A 477 18.67 23.75 -13.09
C PRO A 477 18.61 25.26 -13.26
N LEU A 478 19.04 26.01 -12.25
CA LEU A 478 19.14 27.46 -12.31
C LEU A 478 20.11 27.90 -13.41
N SER A 479 21.25 27.19 -13.58
CA SER A 479 22.22 27.48 -14.64
C SER A 479 21.61 27.35 -16.05
N LEU A 480 20.74 26.36 -16.26
CA LEU A 480 20.00 26.20 -17.52
C LEU A 480 19.05 27.38 -17.73
N LEU A 481 18.23 27.70 -16.73
CA LEU A 481 17.25 28.79 -16.82
C LEU A 481 17.91 30.16 -17.06
N GLU A 482 19.06 30.42 -16.45
CA GLU A 482 19.83 31.65 -16.67
C GLU A 482 20.42 31.73 -18.08
N SER A 483 20.76 30.59 -18.69
CA SER A 483 21.36 30.52 -20.03
C SER A 483 20.37 30.72 -21.18
N LEU A 484 19.06 30.50 -20.94
CA LEU A 484 18.03 30.61 -21.97
C LEU A 484 17.82 32.06 -22.43
N SER A 485 17.66 32.25 -23.74
CA SER A 485 17.20 33.51 -24.30
C SER A 485 15.72 33.77 -23.97
N ASP A 486 15.27 35.03 -24.03
CA ASP A 486 13.87 35.36 -23.72
C ASP A 486 12.88 34.59 -24.61
N LYS A 487 13.22 34.36 -25.89
CA LYS A 487 12.36 33.61 -26.82
C LYS A 487 12.27 32.12 -26.48
N GLU A 488 13.37 31.52 -26.03
CA GLU A 488 13.40 30.10 -25.61
C GLU A 488 12.65 29.91 -24.29
N LEU A 489 12.80 30.87 -23.36
CA LEU A 489 12.08 30.86 -22.09
C LEU A 489 10.56 31.05 -22.31
N GLU A 490 10.14 31.92 -23.24
CA GLU A 490 8.73 32.07 -23.63
C GLU A 490 8.16 30.75 -24.16
N ASN A 491 8.86 30.11 -25.12
CA ASN A 491 8.45 28.82 -25.69
C ASN A 491 8.37 27.71 -24.63
N LEU A 492 9.34 27.65 -23.71
CA LEU A 492 9.34 26.67 -22.61
C LEU A 492 8.12 26.85 -21.71
N ILE A 493 7.83 28.09 -21.29
CA ILE A 493 6.67 28.39 -20.44
C ILE A 493 5.36 28.09 -21.17
N GLU A 494 5.24 28.43 -22.45
CA GLU A 494 4.06 28.09 -23.24
C GLU A 494 3.85 26.57 -23.37
N LYS A 495 4.93 25.81 -23.57
CA LYS A 495 4.86 24.34 -23.62
C LYS A 495 4.39 23.75 -22.28
N LEU A 496 4.99 24.21 -21.17
CA LEU A 496 4.62 23.77 -19.81
C LEU A 496 3.19 24.16 -19.41
N LYS A 497 2.67 25.27 -19.94
CA LYS A 497 1.25 25.65 -19.75
C LYS A 497 0.29 24.69 -20.46
N LYS A 498 0.63 24.23 -21.67
CA LYS A 498 -0.22 23.33 -22.46
C LYS A 498 -0.34 21.93 -21.85
N GLU A 499 0.70 21.45 -21.16
CA GLU A 499 0.69 20.17 -20.44
C GLU A 499 -0.31 20.12 -19.26
N LYS A 500 -0.85 21.27 -18.82
CA LYS A 500 -1.80 21.37 -17.70
C LYS A 500 -3.23 20.89 -18.06
N GLY A 501 -3.54 20.73 -19.35
CA GLY A 501 -4.87 20.35 -19.86
C GLY A 501 -5.02 18.90 -20.32
N SER A 502 -3.94 18.11 -20.35
CA SER A 502 -4.01 16.69 -20.72
C SER A 502 -4.08 15.81 -19.46
N THR A 503 -5.28 15.41 -19.08
CA THR A 503 -5.47 14.23 -18.23
C THR A 503 -4.91 13.00 -18.99
N PRO A 504 -4.21 12.04 -18.36
CA PRO A 504 -3.54 10.95 -19.10
C PRO A 504 -4.49 9.85 -19.62
N ILE A 505 -5.76 10.16 -19.86
CA ILE A 505 -6.76 9.20 -20.32
C ILE A 505 -7.57 9.90 -21.42
N SER A 506 -7.52 9.31 -22.61
CA SER A 506 -8.16 9.71 -23.87
C SER A 506 -7.46 10.79 -24.70
N LYS A 507 -7.32 10.48 -26.00
CA LYS A 507 -6.91 11.35 -27.12
C LYS A 507 -5.41 11.60 -27.34
N GLU A 508 -4.68 10.54 -27.65
CA GLU A 508 -3.65 10.59 -28.71
C GLU A 508 -3.66 9.25 -29.47
N SER A 509 -4.71 9.04 -30.26
CA SER A 509 -4.74 8.03 -31.32
C SER A 509 -5.85 8.39 -32.30
N GLU A 510 -5.66 9.46 -33.06
CA GLU A 510 -6.41 9.72 -34.29
C GLU A 510 -5.73 10.88 -35.01
N ASP A 511 -4.77 10.53 -35.85
CA ASP A 511 -4.56 11.19 -37.12
C ASP A 511 -3.85 10.20 -38.05
N GLU A 512 -4.39 10.09 -39.27
CA GLU A 512 -3.96 9.29 -40.42
C GLU A 512 -4.48 7.83 -40.50
N GLU A 513 -5.71 7.66 -41.01
CA GLU A 513 -5.94 7.14 -42.37
C GLU A 513 -7.43 7.16 -42.74
N GLU A 514 -7.77 7.88 -43.81
CA GLU A 514 -9.08 7.85 -44.47
C GLU A 514 -9.35 6.46 -45.06
N SER A 515 -10.46 5.83 -44.70
CA SER A 515 -11.23 5.02 -45.65
C SER A 515 -12.70 4.87 -45.20
N ASN A 516 -13.58 5.07 -46.16
CA ASN A 516 -15.04 5.10 -46.06
C ASN A 516 -15.67 3.71 -45.84
N GLU A 517 -16.95 3.79 -45.45
CA GLU A 517 -18.08 2.87 -45.72
C GLU A 517 -18.55 1.91 -44.61
N GLU A 518 -19.66 2.36 -44.01
CA GLU A 518 -20.95 1.68 -43.80
C GLU A 518 -21.07 0.51 -42.81
N GLY A 519 -21.90 0.74 -41.78
CA GLY A 519 -22.46 -0.30 -40.91
C GLY A 519 -23.09 0.24 -39.63
N GLU A 520 -24.20 0.98 -39.75
CA GLU A 520 -25.10 1.28 -38.62
C GLU A 520 -25.84 0.00 -38.18
N GLU A 521 -25.85 -0.30 -36.88
CA GLU A 521 -27.05 -0.37 -36.01
C GLU A 521 -26.81 -1.23 -34.75
N SER A 522 -27.31 -0.69 -33.63
CA SER A 522 -27.70 -1.31 -32.35
C SER A 522 -26.65 -1.53 -31.23
N GLU A 523 -26.26 -0.45 -30.55
CA GLU A 523 -25.93 -0.44 -29.11
C GLU A 523 -26.26 0.96 -28.53
N GLU A 524 -27.55 1.30 -28.43
CA GLU A 524 -28.05 2.45 -27.66
C GLU A 524 -29.10 1.93 -26.69
N GLU A 525 -28.67 1.58 -25.47
CA GLU A 525 -29.49 1.51 -24.24
C GLU A 525 -28.59 0.95 -23.11
N LEU A 526 -27.53 1.66 -22.70
CA LEU A 526 -26.81 1.42 -21.42
C LEU A 526 -25.82 2.53 -20.99
N GLU A 527 -25.81 3.74 -21.59
CA GLU A 527 -24.82 4.80 -21.30
C GLU A 527 -25.37 6.13 -20.74
N GLU A 528 -26.64 6.23 -20.32
CA GLU A 528 -27.21 7.52 -19.89
C GLU A 528 -27.01 7.94 -18.41
N GLU A 529 -26.14 7.29 -17.62
CA GLU A 529 -25.96 7.71 -16.20
C GLU A 529 -24.52 8.03 -15.72
N LEU A 530 -23.52 8.16 -16.60
CA LEU A 530 -22.13 8.40 -16.13
C LEU A 530 -21.34 9.59 -16.71
N ASP A 531 -21.91 10.39 -17.63
CA ASP A 531 -21.22 11.57 -18.18
C ASP A 531 -21.73 12.89 -17.59
N GLU A 532 -21.33 13.17 -16.35
CA GLU A 532 -21.10 14.56 -15.92
C GLU A 532 -19.59 14.77 -15.73
N GLU A 533 -18.89 15.11 -16.81
CA GLU A 533 -17.55 15.72 -16.71
C GLU A 533 -17.66 16.99 -15.84
N PRO A 534 -16.90 17.11 -14.74
CA PRO A 534 -16.91 18.35 -13.98
C PRO A 534 -16.17 19.42 -14.77
N GLU A 535 -16.88 20.50 -15.13
CA GLU A 535 -16.30 21.76 -15.61
C GLU A 535 -15.08 22.12 -14.76
N SER A 536 -13.90 22.17 -15.37
CA SER A 536 -12.65 22.58 -14.71
C SER A 536 -12.67 24.08 -14.41
N THR A 537 -13.29 24.46 -13.29
CA THR A 537 -13.13 25.81 -12.73
C THR A 537 -11.73 25.99 -12.14
N GLU A 538 -11.05 27.04 -12.58
CA GLU A 538 -9.74 27.50 -12.13
C GLU A 538 -9.74 27.79 -10.62
N GLU A 539 -9.38 26.82 -9.78
CA GLU A 539 -9.06 27.09 -8.37
C GLU A 539 -7.78 26.33 -7.97
N GLU A 540 -6.76 27.13 -7.64
CA GLU A 540 -5.41 26.76 -7.24
C GLU A 540 -5.48 25.72 -6.09
N CYS A 541 -4.79 24.58 -6.25
CA CYS A 541 -4.44 23.76 -5.09
C CYS A 541 -3.55 24.61 -4.17
N GLU A 542 -4.13 25.22 -3.14
CA GLU A 542 -3.40 25.79 -2.01
C GLU A 542 -2.78 24.65 -1.20
N LEU A 543 -1.73 24.05 -1.74
CA LEU A 543 -0.76 23.26 -1.00
C LEU A 543 0.07 24.24 -0.17
N GLU A 544 0.14 23.98 1.13
CA GLU A 544 0.84 24.82 2.12
C GLU A 544 2.24 25.26 1.63
N ASP A 545 2.58 26.54 1.89
CA ASP A 545 3.85 27.19 1.56
C ASP A 545 5.07 26.36 2.05
N PHE A 546 5.57 25.46 1.21
CA PHE A 546 6.89 24.81 1.34
C PHE A 546 7.99 25.63 0.63
N THR A 547 7.78 26.94 0.46
CA THR A 547 8.69 27.85 -0.22
C THR A 547 9.92 28.14 0.64
N ARG A 548 10.88 27.20 0.66
CA ARG A 548 12.22 27.42 1.21
C ARG A 548 13.04 28.29 0.24
N ILE A 549 12.61 29.53 -0.01
CA ILE A 549 13.40 30.46 -0.83
C ILE A 549 14.59 30.91 0.01
N GLY A 550 15.77 30.47 -0.39
CA GLY A 550 17.02 30.71 0.34
C GLY A 550 17.28 32.20 0.48
N GLU A 551 17.60 32.65 1.70
CA GLU A 551 18.02 34.03 1.93
C GLU A 551 19.45 34.24 1.40
N GLY A 552 19.72 35.42 0.81
CA GLY A 552 21.05 35.79 0.31
C GLY A 552 21.13 36.07 -1.19
N GLU A 553 22.34 36.00 -1.76
CA GLU A 553 22.62 36.35 -3.17
C GLU A 553 21.96 35.37 -4.16
N LEU A 554 21.88 34.09 -3.80
CA LEU A 554 21.23 33.07 -4.61
C LEU A 554 19.69 33.27 -4.65
N GLY A 555 19.05 33.55 -3.51
CA GLY A 555 17.62 33.86 -3.47
C GLY A 555 17.24 35.06 -4.33
N LYS A 556 18.11 36.08 -4.37
CA LYS A 556 17.94 37.22 -5.28
C LYS A 556 17.99 36.80 -6.74
N ARG A 557 18.92 35.91 -7.14
CA ARG A 557 19.01 35.39 -8.51
C ARG A 557 17.78 34.57 -8.90
N VAL A 558 17.33 33.67 -8.03
CA VAL A 558 16.11 32.86 -8.24
C VAL A 558 14.89 33.76 -8.42
N HIS A 559 14.74 34.79 -7.57
CA HIS A 559 13.60 35.71 -7.66
C HIS A 559 13.66 36.59 -8.91
N GLN A 560 14.84 37.08 -9.31
CA GLN A 560 15.04 37.82 -10.56
C GLN A 560 14.72 36.99 -11.79
N LEU A 561 15.09 35.70 -11.77
CA LEU A 561 14.76 34.77 -12.83
C LEU A 561 13.25 34.52 -12.91
N ALA A 562 12.58 34.28 -11.78
CA ALA A 562 11.13 34.10 -11.73
C ALA A 562 10.39 35.34 -12.23
N GLU A 563 10.83 36.54 -11.85
CA GLU A 563 10.33 37.80 -12.39
C GLU A 563 10.54 37.91 -13.91
N ARG A 564 11.71 37.53 -14.43
CA ARG A 564 11.97 37.49 -15.87
C ARG A 564 11.03 36.51 -16.59
N ALA A 565 10.84 35.32 -16.03
CA ALA A 565 9.92 34.30 -16.55
C ALA A 565 8.46 34.78 -16.60
N VAL A 566 7.99 35.47 -15.56
CA VAL A 566 6.63 36.06 -15.52
C VAL A 566 6.42 37.12 -16.58
N GLU A 567 7.42 37.98 -16.79
CA GLU A 567 7.34 39.05 -17.80
C GLU A 567 7.40 38.49 -19.24
N VAL A 568 8.32 37.56 -19.50
CA VAL A 568 8.52 36.94 -20.81
C VAL A 568 7.34 36.02 -21.17
N GLY A 569 6.87 35.20 -20.23
CA GLY A 569 5.72 34.32 -20.41
C GLY A 569 4.35 35.02 -20.38
N LYS A 570 4.35 36.36 -20.34
CA LYS A 570 3.17 37.25 -20.32
C LYS A 570 2.13 36.83 -19.27
N LEU A 571 2.59 36.38 -18.10
CA LEU A 571 1.74 35.92 -17.00
C LEU A 571 1.01 37.09 -16.32
N VAL A 572 1.57 38.30 -16.35
CA VAL A 572 0.94 39.53 -15.85
C VAL A 572 0.84 40.56 -16.98
N ARG A 573 -0.32 41.24 -17.11
CA ARG A 573 -0.54 42.26 -18.15
C ARG A 573 0.17 43.56 -17.80
N LYS A 574 1.05 44.02 -18.70
CA LYS A 574 1.75 45.31 -18.56
C LYS A 574 0.79 46.49 -18.79
N PRO A 575 0.59 47.40 -17.81
CA PRO A 575 -0.30 48.54 -17.98
C PRO A 575 0.26 49.58 -18.96
N ARG A 576 -0.64 50.24 -19.69
CA ARG A 576 -0.33 51.33 -20.64
C ARG A 576 -0.68 52.69 -19.99
N GLY A 577 -0.06 53.06 -18.87
CA GLY A 577 -0.45 54.25 -18.07
C GLY A 577 0.49 54.61 -16.91
N LYS A 578 0.19 55.72 -16.19
CA LYS A 578 1.02 56.50 -15.22
C LYS A 578 1.86 55.70 -14.20
N GLU A 579 2.85 56.36 -13.57
CA GLU A 579 3.79 55.80 -12.58
C GLU A 579 3.16 54.97 -11.42
N ALA A 580 1.93 55.28 -11.00
CA ALA A 580 1.23 54.50 -9.97
C ALA A 580 0.86 53.08 -10.45
N ASP A 581 0.53 52.91 -11.73
CA ASP A 581 0.19 51.62 -12.34
C ASP A 581 1.45 50.74 -12.50
N LEU A 582 2.63 51.36 -12.64
CA LEU A 582 3.93 50.68 -12.70
C LEU A 582 4.35 50.07 -11.36
N TYR A 583 4.01 50.71 -10.23
CA TYR A 583 4.26 50.15 -8.90
C TYR A 583 3.35 48.94 -8.64
N ALA A 584 2.05 49.06 -8.93
CA ALA A 584 1.09 47.96 -8.84
C ALA A 584 1.50 46.77 -9.73
N TYR A 585 1.91 47.03 -10.97
CA TYR A 585 2.43 46.00 -11.87
C TYR A 585 3.69 45.30 -11.33
N LYS A 586 4.62 46.04 -10.69
CA LYS A 586 5.80 45.43 -10.06
C LYS A 586 5.43 44.56 -8.86
N GLU A 587 4.47 44.97 -8.03
CA GLU A 587 3.99 44.15 -6.92
C GLU A 587 3.26 42.89 -7.40
N GLU A 588 2.41 43.02 -8.42
CA GLU A 588 1.67 41.92 -9.03
C GLU A 588 2.63 40.93 -9.71
N LYS A 589 3.62 41.44 -10.46
CA LYS A 589 4.72 40.65 -11.02
C LYS A 589 5.49 39.89 -9.94
N ARG A 590 5.78 40.53 -8.80
CA ARG A 590 6.50 39.91 -7.68
C ARG A 590 5.66 38.80 -7.01
N LYS A 591 4.36 39.03 -6.83
CA LYS A 591 3.42 38.03 -6.33
C LYS A 591 3.34 36.82 -7.26
N GLU A 592 3.19 37.07 -8.56
CA GLU A 592 3.11 36.00 -9.55
C GLU A 592 4.44 35.24 -9.70
N ALA A 593 5.57 35.93 -9.58
CA ALA A 593 6.89 35.30 -9.56
C ALA A 593 7.09 34.42 -8.33
N HIS A 594 6.54 34.81 -7.18
CA HIS A 594 6.53 33.98 -5.98
C HIS A 594 5.63 32.75 -6.16
N LYS A 595 4.42 32.92 -6.72
CA LYS A 595 3.50 31.82 -7.07
C LYS A 595 4.10 30.82 -8.06
N LEU A 596 4.92 31.31 -8.99
CA LEU A 596 5.60 30.49 -10.00
C LEU A 596 6.67 29.58 -9.39
N LEU A 597 7.27 29.96 -8.27
CA LEU A 597 8.30 29.18 -7.60
C LEU A 597 7.65 28.20 -6.61
N TYR A 598 7.68 26.91 -6.93
CA TYR A 598 7.13 25.88 -6.05
C TYR A 598 8.14 25.49 -4.96
N ARG A 599 9.33 25.02 -5.37
CA ARG A 599 10.42 24.60 -4.47
C ARG A 599 11.78 24.92 -5.05
N GLN A 600 12.79 24.98 -4.19
CA GLN A 600 14.19 25.12 -4.61
C GLN A 600 15.11 24.25 -3.75
N TYR A 601 16.12 23.69 -4.40
CA TYR A 601 17.16 22.87 -3.80
C TYR A 601 18.53 23.41 -4.17
N LEU A 602 19.43 23.46 -3.19
CA LEU A 602 20.79 24.01 -3.33
C LEU A 602 21.79 22.93 -3.75
N SER A 603 22.95 23.34 -4.26
CA SER A 603 24.07 22.44 -4.52
C SER A 603 24.34 21.50 -3.34
N GLY A 604 24.46 20.20 -3.64
CA GLY A 604 24.64 19.12 -2.67
C GLY A 604 23.36 18.62 -2.00
N GLU A 605 22.22 19.31 -2.13
CA GLU A 605 20.94 18.85 -1.57
C GLU A 605 20.30 17.77 -2.43
N MET A 606 19.68 16.80 -1.76
CA MET A 606 18.85 15.78 -2.40
C MET A 606 17.42 16.28 -2.68
N TYR A 607 16.84 15.83 -3.79
CA TYR A 607 15.47 16.14 -4.19
C TYR A 607 14.81 14.98 -4.96
N LEU A 608 13.49 14.86 -4.84
CA LEU A 608 12.70 13.91 -5.62
C LEU A 608 12.20 14.55 -6.90
N VAL A 609 12.39 13.89 -8.03
CA VAL A 609 11.88 14.36 -9.33
C VAL A 609 11.10 13.25 -10.01
N ARG A 610 9.98 13.63 -10.64
CA ARG A 610 9.21 12.73 -11.47
C ARG A 610 9.97 12.46 -12.77
N TRP A 611 10.24 11.20 -13.07
CA TRP A 611 10.93 10.85 -14.32
C TRP A 611 9.90 10.68 -15.44
N SER A 612 9.93 11.55 -16.46
CA SER A 612 8.99 11.50 -17.58
C SER A 612 9.33 10.33 -18.51
N GLY A 613 8.39 9.38 -18.65
CA GLY A 613 8.50 8.24 -19.58
C GLY A 613 8.45 6.85 -18.94
N THR A 614 8.44 6.74 -17.61
CA THR A 614 8.40 5.45 -16.90
C THR A 614 7.13 4.66 -17.16
N ARG A 615 5.92 5.19 -16.99
CA ARG A 615 4.71 4.35 -17.14
C ARG A 615 4.59 3.62 -18.49
N LYS A 616 4.88 4.30 -19.62
CA LYS A 616 4.91 3.66 -20.94
C LYS A 616 6.16 2.78 -21.19
N GLY A 617 7.32 3.13 -20.61
CA GLY A 617 8.59 2.43 -20.83
C GLY A 617 8.89 1.26 -19.89
N THR A 618 8.39 1.30 -18.66
CA THR A 618 8.53 0.25 -17.64
C THR A 618 7.29 -0.64 -17.52
N GLY A 619 6.16 -0.24 -18.12
CA GLY A 619 4.90 -1.00 -18.07
C GLY A 619 4.29 -1.11 -16.66
N THR A 620 4.74 -0.28 -15.72
CA THR A 620 4.34 -0.34 -14.31
C THR A 620 2.94 0.24 -14.12
N PHE A 621 1.92 -0.58 -14.36
CA PHE A 621 0.52 -0.20 -14.18
C PHE A 621 -0.16 -1.11 -13.17
N TYR A 622 -0.81 -0.51 -12.17
CA TYR A 622 -1.74 -1.24 -11.32
C TYR A 622 -2.93 -1.74 -12.14
N THR A 623 -3.23 -3.03 -12.09
CA THR A 623 -4.42 -3.59 -12.74
C THR A 623 -5.61 -3.50 -11.79
N ARG A 624 -6.62 -2.72 -12.16
CA ARG A 624 -7.81 -2.54 -11.34
C ARG A 624 -8.56 -3.87 -11.11
N PRO A 625 -9.17 -4.08 -9.93
CA PRO A 625 -9.92 -5.31 -9.63
C PRO A 625 -11.05 -5.61 -10.61
N GLN A 626 -11.68 -4.57 -11.16
CA GLN A 626 -12.73 -4.69 -12.17
C GLN A 626 -12.24 -5.43 -13.42
N LEU A 627 -10.94 -5.41 -13.70
CA LEU A 627 -10.32 -6.19 -14.77
C LEU A 627 -9.73 -7.50 -14.24
N ALA A 628 -9.02 -7.47 -13.12
CA ALA A 628 -8.33 -8.64 -12.57
C ALA A 628 -9.31 -9.74 -12.15
N VAL A 629 -10.35 -9.41 -11.37
CA VAL A 629 -11.27 -10.39 -10.78
C VAL A 629 -12.04 -11.19 -11.84
N PRO A 630 -12.70 -10.59 -12.85
CA PRO A 630 -13.40 -11.36 -13.87
C PRO A 630 -12.44 -12.22 -14.70
N THR A 631 -11.23 -11.72 -14.98
CA THR A 631 -10.20 -12.46 -15.74
C THR A 631 -9.75 -13.70 -14.99
N VAL A 632 -9.46 -13.56 -13.69
CA VAL A 632 -9.11 -14.69 -12.82
C VAL A 632 -10.25 -15.69 -12.75
N HIS A 633 -11.48 -15.24 -12.50
CA HIS A 633 -12.62 -16.14 -12.39
C HIS A 633 -12.81 -16.98 -13.65
N ARG A 634 -12.80 -16.35 -14.84
CA ARG A 634 -12.93 -17.05 -16.12
C ARG A 634 -11.80 -18.04 -16.37
N THR A 635 -10.57 -17.70 -15.97
CA THR A 635 -9.39 -18.54 -16.18
C THR A 635 -9.37 -19.73 -15.23
N LEU A 636 -9.72 -19.53 -13.95
CA LEU A 636 -9.59 -20.55 -12.92
C LEU A 636 -10.85 -21.42 -12.74
N GLU A 637 -12.05 -20.93 -13.09
CA GLU A 637 -13.31 -21.69 -12.99
C GLU A 637 -13.21 -23.13 -13.53
N PRO A 638 -12.75 -23.38 -14.78
CA PRO A 638 -12.66 -24.75 -15.31
C PRO A 638 -11.60 -25.60 -14.59
N LEU A 639 -10.66 -24.99 -13.87
CA LEU A 639 -9.63 -25.68 -13.11
C LEU A 639 -10.14 -26.14 -11.75
N VAL A 640 -11.07 -25.41 -11.13
CA VAL A 640 -11.59 -25.71 -9.78
C VAL A 640 -13.02 -26.26 -9.75
N TYR A 641 -13.80 -26.08 -10.82
CA TYR A 641 -15.16 -26.62 -10.95
C TYR A 641 -15.29 -27.53 -12.18
N ASN A 642 -16.17 -28.51 -12.07
CA ASN A 642 -16.70 -29.26 -13.21
C ASN A 642 -18.10 -28.72 -13.54
N LYS A 643 -18.43 -28.58 -14.82
CA LYS A 643 -19.81 -28.29 -15.24
C LYS A 643 -20.58 -29.59 -15.35
N ASN A 644 -21.71 -29.68 -14.66
CA ASN A 644 -22.64 -30.79 -14.86
C ASN A 644 -23.27 -30.65 -16.25
N GLU A 645 -23.04 -31.60 -17.14
CA GLU A 645 -23.52 -31.56 -18.53
C GLU A 645 -25.05 -31.54 -18.64
N GLU A 646 -25.78 -32.03 -17.64
CA GLU A 646 -27.24 -32.12 -17.64
C GLU A 646 -27.93 -30.88 -17.03
N THR A 647 -27.33 -30.25 -16.02
CA THR A 647 -27.96 -29.14 -15.26
C THR A 647 -27.26 -27.79 -15.44
N GLY A 648 -26.05 -27.77 -16.01
CA GLY A 648 -25.20 -26.58 -16.08
C GLY A 648 -24.62 -26.11 -14.74
N GLU A 649 -24.90 -26.83 -13.65
CA GLU A 649 -24.45 -26.47 -12.31
C GLU A 649 -22.94 -26.71 -12.13
N LEU A 650 -22.27 -25.80 -11.43
CA LEU A 650 -20.84 -25.88 -11.12
C LEU A 650 -20.61 -26.75 -9.88
N VAL A 651 -19.88 -27.85 -10.04
CA VAL A 651 -19.53 -28.78 -8.97
C VAL A 651 -18.05 -28.62 -8.61
N PRO A 652 -17.68 -28.28 -7.36
CA PRO A 652 -16.28 -28.08 -6.99
C PRO A 652 -15.49 -29.38 -7.06
N LYS A 653 -14.26 -29.32 -7.59
CA LYS A 653 -13.32 -30.44 -7.62
C LYS A 653 -12.80 -30.77 -6.22
N GLN A 654 -12.08 -31.90 -6.06
CA GLN A 654 -11.55 -32.34 -4.77
C GLN A 654 -10.54 -31.33 -4.18
N PRO A 655 -10.45 -31.18 -2.84
CA PRO A 655 -9.50 -30.27 -2.20
C PRO A 655 -8.05 -30.51 -2.63
N GLU A 656 -7.65 -31.78 -2.77
CA GLU A 656 -6.33 -32.19 -3.21
C GLU A 656 -6.02 -31.70 -4.63
N THR A 657 -7.03 -31.69 -5.52
CA THR A 657 -6.90 -31.17 -6.89
C THR A 657 -6.72 -29.66 -6.88
N ILE A 658 -7.55 -28.94 -6.13
CA ILE A 658 -7.48 -27.47 -6.06
C ILE A 658 -6.12 -27.02 -5.50
N LEU A 659 -5.64 -27.65 -4.43
CA LEU A 659 -4.37 -27.31 -3.79
C LEU A 659 -3.12 -27.78 -4.55
N SER A 660 -3.30 -28.62 -5.57
CA SER A 660 -2.21 -29.03 -6.46
C SER A 660 -1.94 -28.02 -7.59
N LEU A 661 -2.86 -27.09 -7.84
CA LEU A 661 -2.78 -26.13 -8.93
C LEU A 661 -1.56 -25.22 -8.78
N LYS A 662 -0.89 -24.91 -9.90
CA LYS A 662 0.26 -24.01 -9.99
C LYS A 662 -0.12 -22.81 -10.85
N ILE A 663 -0.30 -21.65 -10.21
CA ILE A 663 -0.79 -20.43 -10.86
C ILE A 663 0.29 -19.35 -10.75
N VAL A 664 0.69 -18.80 -11.88
CA VAL A 664 1.75 -17.78 -11.94
C VAL A 664 1.27 -16.47 -12.53
N ASP A 665 1.78 -15.37 -11.99
CA ASP A 665 1.83 -14.09 -12.69
C ASP A 665 3.30 -13.72 -12.98
N PRO A 666 3.75 -13.75 -14.25
CA PRO A 666 5.15 -13.55 -14.61
C PRO A 666 5.56 -12.07 -14.67
N ALA A 667 4.63 -11.15 -14.42
CA ALA A 667 4.85 -9.70 -14.31
C ALA A 667 3.90 -9.13 -13.25
N MET A 668 4.01 -9.69 -12.03
CA MET A 668 2.95 -9.60 -11.02
C MET A 668 2.68 -8.19 -10.48
N GLY A 669 3.63 -7.27 -10.61
CA GLY A 669 3.54 -5.94 -10.01
C GLY A 669 3.19 -6.04 -8.53
N SER A 670 2.17 -5.31 -8.11
CA SER A 670 1.63 -5.31 -6.73
C SER A 670 0.71 -6.49 -6.40
N ALA A 671 0.70 -7.55 -7.21
CA ALA A 671 -0.04 -8.80 -7.03
C ALA A 671 -1.57 -8.72 -7.18
N SER A 672 -2.09 -7.85 -8.05
CA SER A 672 -3.55 -7.73 -8.26
C SER A 672 -4.21 -9.03 -8.72
N PHE A 673 -3.62 -9.71 -9.71
CA PHE A 673 -4.11 -11.01 -10.19
C PHE A 673 -3.90 -12.11 -9.15
N LEU A 674 -2.76 -12.13 -8.46
CA LEU A 674 -2.46 -13.14 -7.44
C LEU A 674 -3.39 -13.03 -6.23
N VAL A 675 -3.73 -11.83 -5.79
CA VAL A 675 -4.72 -11.59 -4.73
C VAL A 675 -6.11 -12.06 -5.16
N ALA A 676 -6.53 -11.73 -6.39
CA ALA A 676 -7.80 -12.20 -6.92
C ALA A 676 -7.83 -13.74 -7.02
N ALA A 677 -6.73 -14.37 -7.47
CA ALA A 677 -6.58 -15.81 -7.51
C ALA A 677 -6.65 -16.44 -6.12
N LEU A 678 -5.95 -15.86 -5.13
CA LEU A 678 -6.01 -16.30 -3.74
C LEU A 678 -7.46 -16.32 -3.23
N ARG A 679 -8.20 -15.22 -3.41
CA ARG A 679 -9.60 -15.13 -2.95
C ARG A 679 -10.47 -16.20 -3.62
N TYR A 680 -10.39 -16.29 -4.95
CA TYR A 680 -11.21 -17.24 -5.72
C TYR A 680 -10.91 -18.71 -5.38
N LEU A 681 -9.64 -19.08 -5.27
CA LEU A 681 -9.24 -20.44 -4.89
C LEU A 681 -9.61 -20.77 -3.45
N THR A 682 -9.54 -19.80 -2.53
CA THR A 682 -9.96 -19.99 -1.13
C THR A 682 -11.46 -20.32 -1.07
N ASP A 683 -12.28 -19.56 -1.79
CA ASP A 683 -13.72 -19.80 -1.84
C ASP A 683 -14.04 -21.15 -2.50
N ALA A 684 -13.36 -21.50 -3.60
CA ALA A 684 -13.51 -22.79 -4.24
C ALA A 684 -13.06 -23.96 -3.34
N LEU A 685 -11.97 -23.80 -2.59
CA LEU A 685 -11.48 -24.81 -1.64
C LEU A 685 -12.44 -24.98 -0.46
N TYR A 686 -12.98 -23.87 0.06
CA TYR A 686 -14.01 -23.90 1.11
C TYR A 686 -15.26 -24.64 0.62
N ALA A 687 -15.78 -24.28 -0.56
CA ALA A 687 -16.92 -24.95 -1.18
C ALA A 687 -16.64 -26.45 -1.41
N SER A 688 -15.43 -26.79 -1.85
CA SER A 688 -14.99 -28.17 -2.05
C SER A 688 -15.01 -29.00 -0.76
N LEU A 689 -14.53 -28.45 0.36
CA LEU A 689 -14.52 -29.15 1.65
C LEU A 689 -15.95 -29.48 2.13
N LEU A 690 -16.89 -28.56 1.92
CA LEU A 690 -18.30 -28.75 2.24
C LEU A 690 -18.97 -29.77 1.31
N PHE A 691 -18.85 -29.57 -0.01
CA PHE A 691 -19.47 -30.43 -1.02
C PHE A 691 -19.01 -31.89 -0.91
N ASN A 692 -17.70 -32.09 -0.72
CA ASN A 692 -17.10 -33.41 -0.59
C ASN A 692 -17.25 -34.01 0.83
N LYS A 693 -17.98 -33.35 1.74
CA LYS A 693 -18.25 -33.81 3.11
C LYS A 693 -16.96 -34.15 3.88
N ARG A 694 -15.92 -33.34 3.68
CA ARG A 694 -14.60 -33.44 4.33
C ARG A 694 -14.61 -32.83 5.74
N ILE A 695 -15.66 -32.09 6.09
CA ILE A 695 -15.91 -31.57 7.43
C ILE A 695 -17.10 -32.36 8.00
N ARG A 696 -16.91 -33.11 9.10
CA ARG A 696 -17.95 -33.94 9.73
C ARG A 696 -17.99 -33.75 11.24
N GLU A 697 -19.16 -33.40 11.77
CA GLU A 697 -19.39 -33.33 13.21
C GLU A 697 -19.34 -34.73 13.85
N LEU A 698 -18.61 -34.85 14.96
CA LEU A 698 -18.68 -35.98 15.86
C LEU A 698 -19.95 -35.86 16.71
N SER A 699 -20.57 -37.00 16.99
CA SER A 699 -21.77 -37.12 17.82
C SER A 699 -21.60 -36.61 19.26
N SER A 700 -20.38 -36.26 19.69
CA SER A 700 -20.05 -35.66 20.98
C SER A 700 -19.98 -34.12 20.97
N GLY A 701 -20.31 -33.46 19.85
CA GLY A 701 -20.35 -32.00 19.75
C GLY A 701 -19.01 -31.33 19.37
N GLY A 702 -18.23 -31.93 18.47
CA GLY A 702 -16.99 -31.34 17.94
C GLY A 702 -16.54 -31.99 16.63
N CYS A 703 -15.62 -31.40 15.88
CA CYS A 703 -15.11 -31.96 14.61
C CYS A 703 -13.58 -32.03 14.67
N VAL A 704 -12.98 -33.23 14.51
CA VAL A 704 -11.51 -33.42 14.51
C VAL A 704 -11.07 -33.93 13.14
N VAL A 705 -11.00 -33.01 12.18
CA VAL A 705 -10.37 -33.22 10.87
C VAL A 705 -9.19 -32.28 10.70
N THR A 706 -8.32 -32.65 9.76
CA THR A 706 -7.05 -32.01 9.51
C THR A 706 -7.10 -31.16 8.24
N LEU A 707 -6.57 -29.95 8.33
CA LEU A 707 -6.38 -29.04 7.21
C LEU A 707 -5.05 -29.34 6.51
N PRO A 708 -4.96 -29.07 5.19
CA PRO A 708 -5.93 -28.35 4.35
C PRO A 708 -7.03 -29.24 3.72
N PHE A 709 -6.88 -30.57 3.74
CA PHE A 709 -7.68 -31.48 2.92
C PHE A 709 -8.98 -31.97 3.60
N GLY A 710 -9.15 -31.69 4.90
CA GLY A 710 -10.26 -32.19 5.71
C GLY A 710 -10.22 -33.72 5.87
N LEU A 711 -9.04 -34.28 6.14
CA LEU A 711 -8.88 -35.72 6.40
C LEU A 711 -9.04 -36.01 7.89
N GLU A 712 -9.51 -37.21 8.25
CA GLU A 712 -9.57 -37.63 9.65
C GLU A 712 -8.20 -37.55 10.34
N SER A 713 -8.16 -36.93 11.52
CA SER A 713 -6.94 -36.81 12.30
C SER A 713 -6.43 -38.18 12.74
N LYS A 714 -5.14 -38.43 12.53
CA LYS A 714 -4.44 -39.63 13.03
C LYS A 714 -3.68 -39.33 14.33
N GLY A 715 -3.85 -38.14 14.90
CA GLY A 715 -3.17 -37.70 16.13
C GLY A 715 -1.70 -37.33 15.91
N GLY A 716 -1.32 -37.02 14.68
CA GLY A 716 0.04 -36.57 14.35
C GLY A 716 0.33 -35.17 14.89
N ILE A 717 1.54 -34.96 15.42
CA ILE A 717 1.98 -33.65 15.95
C ILE A 717 2.04 -32.58 14.84
N SER A 718 2.21 -33.00 13.59
CA SER A 718 2.22 -32.11 12.41
C SER A 718 0.82 -31.87 11.84
N GLU A 719 -0.24 -32.43 12.39
CA GLU A 719 -1.59 -32.21 11.90
C GLU A 719 -2.12 -30.85 12.34
N GLU A 720 -2.70 -30.10 11.41
CA GLU A 720 -3.39 -28.85 11.73
C GLU A 720 -4.88 -29.14 11.77
N THR A 721 -5.53 -28.86 12.89
CA THR A 721 -6.95 -29.18 13.08
C THR A 721 -7.84 -28.00 12.71
N LEU A 722 -9.14 -28.24 12.56
CA LEU A 722 -10.09 -27.15 12.36
C LEU A 722 -10.00 -26.12 13.50
N PRO A 723 -10.02 -24.82 13.17
CA PRO A 723 -9.80 -23.77 14.15
C PRO A 723 -10.95 -23.65 15.16
N VAL A 724 -12.19 -23.95 14.74
CA VAL A 724 -13.39 -23.96 15.58
C VAL A 724 -14.40 -24.99 15.06
N PRO A 725 -15.39 -25.41 15.89
CA PRO A 725 -16.49 -26.27 15.45
C PRO A 725 -17.35 -25.67 14.32
N PRO A 726 -17.96 -26.49 13.44
CA PRO A 726 -18.79 -26.01 12.31
C PRO A 726 -20.01 -25.17 12.70
N ASP A 727 -20.53 -25.35 13.91
CA ASP A 727 -21.68 -24.62 14.47
C ASP A 727 -21.30 -23.24 15.05
N HIS A 728 -20.01 -22.91 15.11
CA HIS A 728 -19.53 -21.64 15.65
C HIS A 728 -19.80 -20.47 14.67
N GLU A 729 -20.27 -19.33 15.18
CA GLU A 729 -20.65 -18.15 14.37
C GLU A 729 -19.50 -17.62 13.47
N ARG A 730 -18.26 -17.77 13.91
CA ARG A 730 -17.04 -17.37 13.18
C ARG A 730 -16.35 -18.52 12.42
N PHE A 731 -17.03 -19.66 12.24
CA PHE A 731 -16.45 -20.85 11.62
C PHE A 731 -15.91 -20.57 10.22
N GLU A 732 -16.74 -19.99 9.34
CA GLU A 732 -16.34 -19.68 7.97
C GLU A 732 -15.13 -18.72 7.94
N GLN A 733 -15.18 -17.64 8.73
CA GLN A 733 -14.11 -16.66 8.80
C GLN A 733 -12.78 -17.29 9.24
N LYS A 734 -12.78 -18.03 10.35
CA LYS A 734 -11.56 -18.69 10.87
C LYS A 734 -11.06 -19.79 9.93
N LEU A 735 -11.95 -20.56 9.33
CA LEU A 735 -11.57 -21.58 8.36
C LEU A 735 -10.95 -20.95 7.11
N LYS A 736 -11.60 -19.95 6.50
CA LYS A 736 -11.06 -19.24 5.33
C LYS A 736 -9.71 -18.60 5.63
N ALA A 737 -9.48 -18.05 6.82
CA ALA A 737 -8.18 -17.52 7.22
C ALA A 737 -7.06 -18.58 7.12
N VAL A 738 -7.31 -19.80 7.61
CA VAL A 738 -6.34 -20.91 7.50
C VAL A 738 -6.21 -21.40 6.04
N LEU A 739 -7.32 -21.53 5.31
CA LEU A 739 -7.31 -21.97 3.91
C LEU A 739 -6.52 -21.02 3.01
N LYS A 740 -6.65 -19.71 3.20
CA LYS A 740 -5.89 -18.69 2.45
C LYS A 740 -4.37 -18.97 2.51
N ARG A 741 -3.86 -19.35 3.69
CA ARG A 741 -2.44 -19.65 3.88
C ARG A 741 -2.00 -20.83 3.04
N HIS A 742 -2.78 -21.91 3.07
CA HIS A 742 -2.52 -23.08 2.26
C HIS A 742 -2.61 -22.81 0.76
N VAL A 743 -3.52 -21.94 0.33
CA VAL A 743 -3.61 -21.51 -1.07
C VAL A 743 -2.38 -20.70 -1.47
N VAL A 744 -2.01 -19.65 -0.71
CA VAL A 744 -0.83 -18.83 -1.01
C VAL A 744 0.44 -19.69 -1.07
N GLU A 745 0.61 -20.59 -0.10
CA GLU A 745 1.81 -21.41 0.05
C GLU A 745 1.94 -22.48 -1.04
N ARG A 746 0.84 -23.03 -1.55
CA ARG A 746 0.89 -24.18 -2.49
C ARG A 746 0.61 -23.81 -3.93
N CYS A 747 -0.18 -22.76 -4.16
CA CYS A 747 -0.79 -22.50 -5.47
C CYS A 747 -0.28 -21.23 -6.16
N ILE A 748 0.16 -20.22 -5.39
CA ILE A 748 0.44 -18.88 -5.91
C ILE A 748 1.94 -18.70 -6.17
N TYR A 749 2.29 -18.28 -7.38
CA TYR A 749 3.66 -17.99 -7.82
C TYR A 749 3.70 -16.65 -8.54
N GLY A 750 4.82 -15.95 -8.46
CA GLY A 750 4.95 -14.65 -9.11
C GLY A 750 6.39 -14.26 -9.40
N VAL A 751 6.57 -13.52 -10.49
CA VAL A 751 7.87 -12.98 -10.90
C VAL A 751 7.68 -11.51 -11.26
N ASP A 752 8.63 -10.67 -10.84
CA ASP A 752 8.72 -9.30 -11.32
C ASP A 752 10.19 -8.88 -11.45
N ILE A 753 10.48 -8.01 -12.42
CA ILE A 753 11.84 -7.50 -12.63
C ILE A 753 12.22 -6.48 -11.56
N ASP A 754 11.26 -5.72 -11.02
CA ASP A 754 11.47 -4.70 -9.98
C ASP A 754 11.42 -5.34 -8.58
N PRO A 755 12.48 -5.27 -7.74
CA PRO A 755 12.48 -5.88 -6.42
C PRO A 755 11.39 -5.31 -5.51
N LEU A 756 11.10 -4.03 -5.70
CA LEU A 756 10.17 -3.33 -4.84
C LEU A 756 8.71 -3.71 -5.19
N ALA A 757 8.41 -4.01 -6.46
CA ALA A 757 7.17 -4.66 -6.86
C ALA A 757 6.99 -6.04 -6.18
N VAL A 758 8.06 -6.85 -6.15
CA VAL A 758 8.06 -8.15 -5.45
C VAL A 758 7.81 -8.02 -3.95
N GLU A 759 8.35 -6.98 -3.30
CA GLU A 759 8.07 -6.70 -1.89
C GLU A 759 6.59 -6.37 -1.67
N LEU A 760 5.98 -5.57 -2.54
CA LEU A 760 4.58 -5.21 -2.40
C LEU A 760 3.64 -6.35 -2.71
N ALA A 761 3.98 -7.18 -3.69
CA ALA A 761 3.26 -8.42 -3.93
C ALA A 761 3.18 -9.26 -2.65
N GLN A 762 4.29 -9.35 -1.90
CA GLN A 762 4.32 -10.01 -0.59
C GLN A 762 3.42 -9.28 0.42
N LEU A 763 3.48 -7.95 0.49
CA LEU A 763 2.64 -7.16 1.40
C LEU A 763 1.14 -7.30 1.09
N SER A 764 0.74 -7.23 -0.17
CA SER A 764 -0.66 -7.41 -0.60
C SER A 764 -1.18 -8.79 -0.20
N LEU A 765 -0.39 -9.85 -0.39
CA LEU A 765 -0.76 -11.20 0.02
C LEU A 765 -0.75 -11.36 1.55
N TRP A 766 0.19 -10.74 2.26
CA TRP A 766 0.20 -10.73 3.72
C TRP A 766 -1.02 -10.02 4.27
N VAL A 767 -1.39 -8.85 3.75
CA VAL A 767 -2.60 -8.11 4.14
C VAL A 767 -3.86 -8.97 3.98
N GLU A 768 -3.92 -9.79 2.94
CA GLU A 768 -5.04 -10.71 2.71
C GLU A 768 -5.03 -11.96 3.59
N THR A 769 -3.85 -12.42 4.02
CA THR A 769 -3.65 -13.63 4.82
C THR A 769 -3.43 -13.38 6.32
N MET A 770 -3.30 -12.11 6.72
CA MET A 770 -2.94 -11.73 8.09
C MET A 770 -4.04 -12.13 9.06
N ASP A 771 -3.64 -12.79 10.14
CA ASP A 771 -4.52 -13.22 11.22
C ASP A 771 -3.83 -12.94 12.56
N ARG A 772 -4.63 -12.68 13.60
CA ARG A 772 -4.13 -12.32 14.94
C ARG A 772 -3.42 -13.50 15.64
N GLU A 773 -3.78 -14.72 15.30
CA GLU A 773 -3.31 -15.94 15.96
C GLU A 773 -2.24 -16.68 15.13
N LEU A 774 -1.95 -16.24 13.90
CA LEU A 774 -1.07 -16.94 12.96
C LEU A 774 0.07 -16.02 12.45
N PRO A 775 1.31 -16.53 12.33
CA PRO A 775 2.47 -15.74 11.86
C PRO A 775 2.39 -15.41 10.36
N PHE A 776 3.20 -14.49 9.82
CA PHE A 776 3.23 -14.30 8.35
C PHE A 776 3.81 -15.51 7.63
N GLU A 777 3.31 -15.73 6.41
CA GLU A 777 3.84 -16.77 5.53
C GLU A 777 5.15 -16.31 4.85
N PHE A 778 6.12 -17.22 4.77
CA PHE A 778 7.36 -16.99 4.05
C PHE A 778 7.15 -17.17 2.53
N LEU A 779 7.24 -16.09 1.75
CA LEU A 779 6.85 -16.09 0.33
C LEU A 779 8.01 -16.01 -0.69
N LYS A 780 9.28 -15.84 -0.26
CA LYS A 780 10.42 -15.65 -1.20
C LYS A 780 10.65 -16.83 -2.15
N HIS A 781 10.23 -18.03 -1.75
CA HIS A 781 10.34 -19.21 -2.60
C HIS A 781 9.24 -19.28 -3.68
N LYS A 782 8.22 -18.42 -3.61
CA LYS A 782 7.10 -18.32 -4.56
C LYS A 782 7.08 -17.02 -5.35
N LEU A 783 7.50 -15.92 -4.73
CA LEU A 783 7.57 -14.60 -5.34
C LEU A 783 9.04 -14.23 -5.54
N LYS A 784 9.46 -14.03 -6.79
CA LYS A 784 10.88 -13.89 -7.16
C LYS A 784 11.15 -12.61 -7.94
N VAL A 785 12.35 -12.06 -7.71
CA VAL A 785 12.89 -10.98 -8.53
C VAL A 785 13.59 -11.59 -9.74
N GLY A 786 13.20 -11.18 -10.94
CA GLY A 786 13.83 -11.63 -12.17
C GLY A 786 13.11 -11.19 -13.43
N ASN A 787 13.82 -11.26 -14.55
CA ASN A 787 13.28 -11.04 -15.87
C ASN A 787 12.65 -12.34 -16.38
N SER A 788 11.33 -12.44 -16.27
CA SER A 788 10.53 -13.61 -16.66
C SER A 788 10.69 -14.01 -18.14
N LEU A 789 11.16 -13.11 -19.00
CA LEU A 789 11.38 -13.34 -20.42
C LEU A 789 12.77 -13.92 -20.75
N VAL A 790 13.76 -13.73 -19.86
CA VAL A 790 15.17 -14.04 -20.17
C VAL A 790 15.72 -15.06 -19.18
N GLY A 791 15.94 -16.27 -19.67
CA GLY A 791 16.45 -17.38 -18.88
C GLY A 791 17.00 -18.53 -19.73
N CYS A 792 17.52 -19.55 -19.06
CA CYS A 792 17.98 -20.78 -19.67
C CYS A 792 17.18 -21.97 -19.11
N TRP A 793 17.11 -23.06 -19.87
CA TRP A 793 16.50 -24.32 -19.47
C TRP A 793 17.60 -25.33 -19.15
N LEU A 794 17.35 -26.26 -18.21
CA LEU A 794 18.30 -27.29 -17.77
C LEU A 794 18.77 -28.20 -18.91
N ASN A 795 18.00 -28.32 -19.98
CA ASN A 795 18.41 -29.10 -21.15
C ASN A 795 19.19 -28.30 -22.21
N ARG A 796 19.47 -27.00 -21.98
CA ARG A 796 20.14 -26.10 -22.95
C ARG A 796 21.46 -25.52 -22.48
N PHE A 797 21.67 -25.36 -21.18
CA PHE A 797 22.82 -24.61 -20.65
C PHE A 797 24.19 -25.21 -21.04
N GLU A 798 24.21 -26.51 -21.30
CA GLU A 798 25.41 -27.21 -21.77
C GLU A 798 25.77 -26.85 -23.21
N ASP A 799 24.82 -26.46 -24.05
CA ASP A 799 25.07 -26.16 -25.46
C ASP A 799 25.51 -24.71 -25.67
N TYR A 800 26.52 -24.46 -26.51
CA TYR A 800 26.88 -23.09 -26.87
C TYR A 800 25.80 -22.43 -27.76
N PRO A 801 25.28 -21.24 -27.39
CA PRO A 801 24.21 -20.56 -28.12
C PRO A 801 24.73 -19.85 -29.37
N VAL A 802 25.00 -20.60 -30.44
CA VAL A 802 25.53 -20.06 -31.71
C VAL A 802 24.64 -18.95 -32.30
N LEU A 803 23.31 -19.08 -32.15
CA LEU A 803 22.33 -18.12 -32.67
C LEU A 803 22.41 -16.74 -31.99
N ALA A 804 23.04 -16.63 -30.82
CA ALA A 804 23.25 -15.35 -30.15
C ALA A 804 24.07 -14.36 -31.00
N TRP A 805 24.85 -14.86 -31.97
CA TRP A 805 25.64 -14.04 -32.90
C TRP A 805 24.88 -13.63 -34.17
N GLU A 806 23.61 -14.01 -34.30
CA GLU A 806 22.73 -13.54 -35.38
C GLU A 806 21.91 -12.31 -34.97
N ARG A 807 22.02 -11.86 -33.70
CA ARG A 807 21.32 -10.70 -33.15
C ARG A 807 21.74 -9.37 -33.79
N GLU A 808 20.88 -8.38 -33.65
CA GLU A 808 21.18 -6.99 -33.99
C GLU A 808 21.95 -6.30 -32.85
N GLY A 809 22.79 -5.34 -33.19
CA GLY A 809 23.58 -4.55 -32.24
C GLY A 809 22.82 -3.36 -31.62
N GLY A 810 21.53 -3.20 -31.90
CA GLY A 810 20.75 -2.03 -31.47
C GLY A 810 20.91 -0.79 -32.37
N ASP A 811 21.73 -0.89 -33.42
CA ASP A 811 21.91 0.14 -34.47
C ASP A 811 21.17 -0.21 -35.78
N GLY A 812 20.22 -1.15 -35.69
CA GLY A 812 19.42 -1.68 -36.78
C GLY A 812 20.15 -2.70 -37.67
N PRO A 813 19.44 -3.38 -38.59
CA PRO A 813 19.93 -4.54 -39.32
C PRO A 813 21.15 -4.27 -40.22
N LYS A 814 21.37 -3.01 -40.61
CA LYS A 814 22.48 -2.55 -41.47
C LYS A 814 23.55 -1.76 -40.71
N GLY A 815 23.40 -1.63 -39.40
CA GLY A 815 24.31 -0.89 -38.55
C GLY A 815 25.73 -1.47 -38.51
N ALA A 816 26.68 -0.66 -38.03
CA ALA A 816 28.09 -1.03 -37.92
C ALA A 816 28.31 -2.13 -36.87
N LEU A 817 27.68 -2.01 -35.70
CA LEU A 817 27.79 -2.99 -34.61
C LEU A 817 27.13 -4.31 -35.01
N THR A 818 25.97 -4.27 -35.66
CA THR A 818 25.33 -5.46 -36.21
C THR A 818 26.21 -6.21 -37.23
N LYS A 819 27.00 -5.48 -38.04
CA LYS A 819 27.96 -6.10 -38.98
C LYS A 819 29.15 -6.71 -38.25
N GLU A 820 29.64 -6.07 -37.20
CA GLU A 820 30.76 -6.55 -36.38
C GLU A 820 30.41 -7.88 -35.69
N ILE A 821 29.24 -7.98 -35.08
CA ILE A 821 28.73 -9.24 -34.49
C ILE A 821 28.69 -10.36 -35.54
N LYS A 822 28.14 -10.07 -36.73
CA LYS A 822 28.07 -11.02 -37.85
C LYS A 822 29.44 -11.42 -38.40
N GLU A 823 30.44 -10.55 -38.30
CA GLU A 823 31.80 -10.86 -38.73
C GLU A 823 32.46 -11.82 -37.74
N VAL A 824 32.38 -11.54 -36.43
CA VAL A 824 32.86 -12.44 -35.36
C VAL A 824 32.25 -13.83 -35.48
N TYR A 825 30.95 -13.91 -35.81
CA TYR A 825 30.29 -15.18 -36.08
C TYR A 825 31.00 -15.99 -37.19
N LYS A 826 31.34 -15.34 -38.31
CA LYS A 826 31.93 -15.99 -39.49
C LYS A 826 33.40 -16.34 -39.30
N THR A 827 34.18 -15.45 -38.68
CA THR A 827 35.63 -15.56 -38.59
C THR A 827 36.09 -16.39 -37.40
N GLU A 828 35.36 -16.36 -36.29
CA GLU A 828 35.79 -16.99 -35.03
C GLU A 828 34.83 -18.09 -34.57
N VAL A 829 33.55 -17.74 -34.33
CA VAL A 829 32.59 -18.65 -33.69
C VAL A 829 32.31 -19.89 -34.55
N LYS A 830 31.97 -19.70 -35.84
CA LYS A 830 31.61 -20.80 -36.74
C LYS A 830 32.78 -21.77 -37.00
N PRO A 831 34.02 -21.30 -37.26
CA PRO A 831 35.18 -22.19 -37.37
C PRO A 831 35.50 -22.94 -36.08
N GLN A 832 35.48 -22.28 -34.92
CA GLN A 832 35.72 -22.94 -33.62
C GLN A 832 34.65 -24.00 -33.34
N MET A 833 33.38 -23.68 -33.57
CA MET A 833 32.28 -24.61 -33.38
C MET A 833 32.40 -25.86 -34.26
N ARG A 834 32.78 -25.70 -35.54
CA ARG A 834 33.01 -26.83 -36.44
C ARG A 834 34.12 -27.75 -35.90
N LYS A 835 35.26 -27.17 -35.52
CA LYS A 835 36.37 -27.93 -34.91
C LYS A 835 35.94 -28.67 -33.65
N TRP A 836 35.08 -28.04 -32.85
CA TRP A 836 34.60 -28.60 -31.60
C TRP A 836 33.67 -29.82 -31.83
N ILE A 837 32.70 -29.69 -32.74
CA ILE A 837 31.80 -30.78 -33.14
C ILE A 837 32.60 -31.98 -33.69
N GLU A 838 33.62 -31.71 -34.52
CA GLU A 838 34.51 -32.73 -35.07
C GLU A 838 35.34 -33.44 -33.99
N ARG A 839 35.68 -32.76 -32.89
CA ARG A 839 36.55 -33.27 -31.82
C ARG A 839 35.82 -34.12 -30.78
N ILE A 840 34.54 -33.84 -30.52
CA ILE A 840 33.79 -34.44 -29.39
C ILE A 840 32.75 -35.47 -29.84
N GLY A 841 32.31 -35.41 -31.11
CA GLY A 841 31.31 -36.31 -31.67
C GLY A 841 29.88 -36.04 -31.14
N PRO A 842 28.84 -36.65 -31.75
CA PRO A 842 27.43 -36.31 -31.49
C PRO A 842 26.87 -36.75 -30.12
N GLN A 843 27.66 -37.40 -29.26
CA GLN A 843 27.16 -38.09 -28.05
C GLN A 843 27.78 -37.65 -26.71
N LYS A 844 28.52 -36.55 -26.64
CA LYS A 844 29.03 -36.04 -25.36
C LYS A 844 28.53 -34.63 -25.08
N ARG A 845 27.53 -34.58 -24.20
CA ARG A 845 27.07 -33.40 -23.46
C ARG A 845 28.22 -32.84 -22.61
N LEU A 846 28.24 -31.51 -22.44
CA LEU A 846 29.34 -30.77 -21.85
C LEU A 846 29.33 -30.83 -20.32
N THR A 847 29.92 -31.87 -19.76
CA THR A 847 30.09 -32.01 -18.30
C THR A 847 31.34 -31.31 -17.76
N ALA A 848 31.91 -30.31 -18.47
CA ALA A 848 33.12 -29.61 -18.02
C ALA A 848 32.90 -28.78 -16.73
N TRP A 849 31.63 -28.47 -16.43
CA TRP A 849 31.20 -27.60 -15.32
C TRP A 849 30.90 -28.34 -14.02
N MET A 850 30.75 -29.67 -14.07
CA MET A 850 30.23 -30.47 -12.94
C MET A 850 31.35 -31.23 -12.22
N ARG A 851 31.33 -31.19 -10.88
CA ARG A 851 31.92 -32.26 -10.04
C ARG A 851 31.07 -33.54 -10.17
N GLU A 852 31.34 -34.57 -9.37
CA GLU A 852 30.77 -35.93 -9.48
C GLU A 852 29.24 -36.06 -9.68
N GLU A 853 28.43 -34.99 -9.47
CA GLU A 853 26.97 -34.95 -9.63
C GLU A 853 26.49 -34.26 -10.93
N SER A 854 25.48 -34.82 -11.57
CA SER A 854 24.79 -34.31 -12.77
C SER A 854 23.76 -33.20 -12.48
N ALA A 855 23.40 -32.37 -13.47
CA ALA A 855 22.35 -31.34 -13.32
C ALA A 855 21.01 -31.92 -12.84
N THR A 856 20.67 -33.12 -13.29
CA THR A 856 19.47 -33.83 -12.87
C THR A 856 19.49 -34.19 -11.38
N GLU A 857 20.63 -34.63 -10.86
CA GLU A 857 20.78 -34.94 -9.43
C GLU A 857 20.73 -33.67 -8.57
N ILE A 858 21.35 -32.58 -9.03
CA ILE A 858 21.27 -31.27 -8.37
C ILE A 858 19.81 -30.78 -8.32
N GLN A 859 19.07 -30.95 -9.42
CA GLN A 859 17.67 -30.53 -9.50
C GLN A 859 16.75 -31.39 -8.63
N GLU A 860 16.94 -32.72 -8.59
CA GLU A 860 16.21 -33.60 -7.67
C GLU A 860 16.49 -33.25 -6.21
N SER A 861 17.75 -32.92 -5.88
CA SER A 861 18.14 -32.42 -4.56
C SER A 861 17.41 -31.10 -4.23
N ASN A 862 17.36 -30.16 -5.18
CA ASN A 862 16.64 -28.89 -5.03
C ASN A 862 15.14 -29.10 -4.78
N LEU A 863 14.49 -29.96 -5.56
CA LEU A 863 13.09 -30.32 -5.37
C LEU A 863 12.83 -30.89 -3.97
N ASN A 864 13.70 -31.77 -3.48
CA ASN A 864 13.59 -32.33 -2.14
C ASN A 864 13.73 -31.26 -1.04
N LEU A 865 14.57 -30.24 -1.25
CA LEU A 865 14.69 -29.09 -0.34
C LEU A 865 13.39 -28.25 -0.33
N TYR A 866 12.78 -28.00 -1.49
CA TYR A 866 11.51 -27.28 -1.57
C TYR A 866 10.35 -28.08 -0.94
N SER A 867 10.32 -29.40 -1.12
CA SER A 867 9.33 -30.24 -0.43
C SER A 867 9.45 -30.13 1.09
N LYS A 868 10.68 -30.20 1.62
CA LYS A 868 10.93 -30.01 3.07
C LYS A 868 10.55 -28.62 3.55
N LEU A 869 10.76 -27.58 2.72
CA LEU A 869 10.38 -26.21 3.04
C LEU A 869 8.85 -26.09 3.19
N HIS A 870 8.07 -26.71 2.30
CA HIS A 870 6.59 -26.71 2.41
C HIS A 870 6.07 -27.53 3.59
N ASP A 871 6.79 -28.59 3.99
CA ASP A 871 6.39 -29.45 5.11
C ASP A 871 6.78 -28.91 6.49
N SER A 872 7.72 -27.94 6.57
CA SER A 872 8.17 -27.38 7.85
C SER A 872 7.12 -26.41 8.40
N LYS A 873 6.49 -26.78 9.53
CA LYS A 873 5.39 -26.00 10.13
C LYS A 873 5.83 -24.91 11.12
N ASN A 874 7.07 -24.95 11.63
CA ASN A 874 7.52 -24.09 12.74
C ASN A 874 9.03 -23.83 12.80
N GLU A 875 9.80 -24.27 11.81
CA GLU A 875 11.22 -23.90 11.70
C GLU A 875 11.30 -22.61 10.88
N ASP A 876 12.31 -21.80 11.17
CA ASP A 876 12.56 -20.51 10.53
C ASP A 876 12.78 -20.72 9.02
N ARG A 877 11.68 -20.76 8.25
CA ARG A 877 11.66 -21.08 6.81
C ARG A 877 12.59 -20.19 6.02
N GLU A 878 12.70 -18.94 6.45
CA GLU A 878 13.65 -17.98 5.92
C GLU A 878 15.10 -18.42 6.15
N GLN A 879 15.44 -18.84 7.38
CA GLN A 879 16.74 -19.39 7.70
C GLN A 879 17.03 -20.67 6.88
N PHE A 880 16.07 -21.60 6.79
CA PHE A 880 16.23 -22.82 6.00
C PHE A 880 16.46 -22.50 4.52
N PHE A 881 15.66 -21.60 3.93
CA PHE A 881 15.80 -21.19 2.54
C PHE A 881 17.17 -20.54 2.29
N THR A 882 17.62 -19.66 3.19
CA THR A 882 18.92 -18.98 3.06
C THR A 882 20.07 -20.00 3.17
N GLU A 883 20.09 -20.82 4.22
CA GLU A 883 21.20 -21.73 4.51
C GLU A 883 21.26 -22.94 3.58
N LYS A 884 20.12 -23.49 3.17
CA LYS A 884 20.06 -24.76 2.43
C LYS A 884 19.85 -24.59 0.93
N ILE A 885 19.20 -23.50 0.50
CA ILE A 885 18.87 -23.27 -0.92
C ILE A 885 19.75 -22.17 -1.50
N GLN A 886 19.76 -20.96 -0.92
CA GLN A 886 20.54 -19.84 -1.46
C GLN A 886 22.06 -20.06 -1.36
N ASN A 887 22.54 -20.56 -0.22
CA ASN A 887 23.96 -20.79 0.03
C ASN A 887 24.46 -22.16 -0.50
N ASN A 888 23.68 -22.84 -1.34
CA ASN A 888 24.05 -24.14 -1.87
C ASN A 888 25.05 -23.99 -3.03
N GLU A 889 26.28 -24.49 -2.84
CA GLU A 889 27.36 -24.38 -3.81
C GLU A 889 27.03 -25.04 -5.17
N ASN A 890 26.39 -26.21 -5.17
CA ASN A 890 26.03 -26.93 -6.41
C ASN A 890 24.99 -26.15 -7.22
N LEU A 891 23.98 -25.56 -6.55
CA LEU A 891 23.00 -24.70 -7.20
C LEU A 891 23.63 -23.39 -7.72
N SER A 892 24.57 -22.82 -6.98
CA SER A 892 25.30 -21.62 -7.41
C SER A 892 26.13 -21.89 -8.68
N LEU A 893 26.82 -23.02 -8.75
CA LEU A 893 27.59 -23.43 -9.94
C LEU A 893 26.69 -23.65 -11.16
N LEU A 894 25.56 -24.35 -10.98
CA LEU A 894 24.60 -24.59 -12.06
C LEU A 894 23.99 -23.27 -12.55
N ARG A 895 23.63 -22.37 -11.65
CA ARG A 895 23.16 -21.02 -11.97
C ARG A 895 24.20 -20.23 -12.78
N LYS A 896 25.47 -20.21 -12.36
CA LYS A 896 26.54 -19.53 -13.10
C LYS A 896 26.69 -20.04 -14.52
N ALA A 897 26.57 -21.35 -14.75
CA ALA A 897 26.61 -21.92 -16.08
C ALA A 897 25.43 -21.45 -16.96
N MET A 898 24.22 -21.42 -16.37
CA MET A 898 23.02 -20.92 -17.03
C MET A 898 23.08 -19.40 -17.29
N ASP A 899 23.62 -18.61 -16.36
CA ASP A 899 23.87 -17.19 -16.50
C ASP A 899 24.85 -16.92 -17.64
N LYS A 900 25.96 -17.68 -17.72
CA LYS A 900 26.94 -17.55 -18.81
C LYS A 900 26.32 -17.85 -20.17
N TRP A 901 25.42 -18.85 -20.24
CA TRP A 901 24.66 -19.16 -21.45
C TRP A 901 23.79 -17.97 -21.88
N CYS A 902 23.06 -17.36 -20.94
CA CYS A 902 22.24 -16.17 -21.20
C CYS A 902 23.10 -14.95 -21.58
N ALA A 903 24.24 -14.75 -20.92
CA ALA A 903 25.10 -13.58 -21.07
C ALA A 903 25.62 -13.40 -22.51
N ILE A 904 25.83 -14.48 -23.27
CA ILE A 904 26.25 -14.39 -24.68
C ILE A 904 25.25 -13.57 -25.52
N TRP A 905 23.95 -13.70 -25.24
CA TRP A 905 22.90 -12.95 -25.95
C TRP A 905 22.93 -11.44 -25.68
N PHE A 906 23.65 -11.02 -24.64
CA PHE A 906 23.77 -9.63 -24.19
C PHE A 906 25.24 -9.16 -24.15
N TRP A 907 26.17 -9.92 -24.74
CA TRP A 907 27.60 -9.63 -24.66
C TRP A 907 27.93 -8.21 -25.17
N PRO A 908 28.74 -7.41 -24.46
CA PRO A 908 28.96 -5.98 -24.75
C PRO A 908 29.95 -5.79 -25.90
N MET A 909 29.47 -6.02 -27.13
CA MET A 909 30.28 -5.93 -28.35
C MET A 909 30.64 -4.48 -28.74
N ASP A 910 29.99 -3.50 -28.12
CA ASP A 910 30.30 -2.07 -28.25
C ASP A 910 31.61 -1.68 -27.55
N ASN A 911 32.03 -2.45 -26.54
CA ASN A 911 33.28 -2.23 -25.83
C ASN A 911 34.42 -3.08 -26.42
N LYS A 912 35.28 -2.45 -27.21
CA LYS A 912 36.42 -3.10 -27.88
C LYS A 912 37.47 -3.72 -26.95
N ASN A 913 37.46 -3.36 -25.67
CA ASN A 913 38.37 -3.96 -24.68
C ASN A 913 37.87 -5.34 -24.21
N ILE A 914 36.60 -5.68 -24.49
CA ILE A 914 36.00 -6.94 -24.10
C ILE A 914 36.06 -7.90 -25.30
N PRO A 915 36.84 -9.00 -25.21
CA PRO A 915 36.89 -9.99 -26.28
C PRO A 915 35.55 -10.73 -26.42
N PRO A 916 35.20 -11.24 -27.62
CA PRO A 916 34.00 -12.02 -27.80
C PRO A 916 34.06 -13.35 -27.03
N LEU A 917 32.95 -13.75 -26.41
CA LEU A 917 32.83 -15.03 -25.71
C LEU A 917 32.65 -16.19 -26.70
N THR A 918 33.73 -16.53 -27.41
CA THR A 918 33.78 -17.59 -28.43
C THR A 918 33.66 -19.00 -27.80
N PRO A 919 33.35 -20.05 -28.59
CA PRO A 919 33.21 -21.42 -28.06
C PRO A 919 34.40 -21.91 -27.23
N ASP A 920 35.63 -21.59 -27.64
CA ASP A 920 36.83 -22.00 -26.89
C ASP A 920 36.93 -21.32 -25.51
N ARG A 921 36.50 -20.05 -25.41
CA ARG A 921 36.46 -19.30 -24.13
C ARG A 921 35.27 -19.69 -23.27
N PHE A 922 34.12 -19.98 -23.87
CA PHE A 922 32.88 -20.28 -23.14
C PHE A 922 33.07 -21.49 -22.21
N TYR A 923 33.66 -22.58 -22.71
CA TYR A 923 33.84 -23.82 -21.96
C TYR A 923 35.08 -23.84 -21.05
N GLN A 924 35.87 -22.77 -21.04
CA GLN A 924 37.03 -22.65 -20.18
C GLN A 924 36.72 -21.69 -19.01
N PRO A 925 37.14 -22.02 -17.77
CA PRO A 925 37.05 -21.09 -16.66
C PRO A 925 37.89 -19.84 -16.95
N ASN A 926 37.31 -18.66 -16.77
CA ASN A 926 38.01 -17.39 -16.97
C ASN A 926 37.37 -16.30 -16.09
N GLU A 927 38.15 -15.81 -15.13
CA GLU A 927 37.69 -14.81 -14.15
C GLU A 927 37.21 -13.51 -14.82
N GLU A 928 37.87 -13.05 -15.89
CA GLU A 928 37.46 -11.84 -16.62
C GLU A 928 36.08 -12.02 -17.28
N ASP A 929 35.84 -13.19 -17.87
CA ASP A 929 34.55 -13.48 -18.51
C ASP A 929 33.45 -13.63 -17.45
N ASP A 930 33.76 -14.22 -16.29
CA ASP A 930 32.82 -14.39 -15.19
C ASP A 930 32.40 -13.06 -14.56
N GLU A 931 33.31 -12.08 -14.42
CA GLU A 931 32.98 -10.71 -13.98
C GLU A 931 32.05 -10.00 -14.98
N ILE A 932 32.27 -10.18 -16.28
CA ILE A 932 31.39 -9.62 -17.33
C ILE A 932 30.01 -10.26 -17.24
N VAL A 933 29.94 -11.59 -17.09
CA VAL A 933 28.68 -12.32 -16.90
C VAL A 933 27.94 -11.78 -15.69
N GLU A 934 28.61 -11.60 -14.54
CA GLU A 934 27.99 -11.08 -13.33
C GLU A 934 27.39 -9.68 -13.53
N ASN A 935 28.10 -8.79 -14.23
CA ASN A 935 27.61 -7.46 -14.56
C ASN A 935 26.37 -7.50 -15.47
N ILE A 936 26.36 -8.38 -16.48
CA ILE A 936 25.21 -8.57 -17.36
C ILE A 936 24.04 -9.14 -16.56
N THR A 937 24.27 -10.15 -15.71
CA THR A 937 23.24 -10.77 -14.87
C THR A 937 22.63 -9.76 -13.91
N LYS A 938 23.41 -8.88 -13.27
CA LYS A 938 22.88 -7.80 -12.41
C LYS A 938 21.97 -6.83 -13.18
N LYS A 939 22.32 -6.50 -14.42
CA LYS A 939 21.57 -5.57 -15.28
C LYS A 939 20.30 -6.19 -15.86
N ILE A 940 20.38 -7.40 -16.40
CA ILE A 940 19.26 -8.05 -17.10
C ILE A 940 18.38 -8.88 -16.16
N ARG A 941 18.95 -9.38 -15.04
CA ARG A 941 18.32 -10.20 -14.01
C ARG A 941 17.75 -11.51 -14.57
N PHE A 942 18.61 -12.35 -15.12
CA PHE A 942 18.19 -13.62 -15.70
C PHE A 942 17.36 -14.46 -14.72
N PHE A 943 16.26 -15.04 -15.22
CA PHE A 943 15.35 -15.86 -14.44
C PHE A 943 15.27 -17.28 -15.01
N HIS A 944 15.83 -18.25 -14.28
CA HIS A 944 15.88 -19.65 -14.70
C HIS A 944 14.73 -20.44 -14.09
N TRP A 945 13.60 -20.50 -14.79
CA TRP A 945 12.33 -21.06 -14.30
C TRP A 945 12.45 -22.42 -13.58
N GLU A 946 13.16 -23.39 -14.15
CA GLU A 946 13.34 -24.72 -13.55
C GLU A 946 14.17 -24.70 -12.26
N LEU A 947 15.15 -23.79 -12.14
CA LEU A 947 15.94 -23.64 -10.91
C LEU A 947 15.17 -22.89 -9.82
N GLU A 948 14.39 -21.89 -10.21
CA GLU A 948 13.70 -20.98 -9.29
C GLU A 948 12.41 -21.56 -8.73
N PHE A 949 11.69 -22.36 -9.54
CA PHE A 949 10.45 -23.03 -9.16
C PHE A 949 10.54 -24.54 -9.46
N PRO A 950 11.44 -25.27 -8.77
CA PRO A 950 11.68 -26.68 -9.06
C PRO A 950 10.43 -27.54 -8.84
N ASP A 951 9.53 -27.16 -7.94
CA ASP A 951 8.28 -27.87 -7.65
C ASP A 951 7.19 -27.74 -8.73
N VAL A 952 7.40 -26.87 -9.73
CA VAL A 952 6.49 -26.68 -10.88
C VAL A 952 6.90 -27.53 -12.08
N PHE A 953 8.19 -27.82 -12.25
CA PHE A 953 8.73 -28.48 -13.44
C PHE A 953 9.12 -29.95 -13.15
N THR A 954 8.20 -30.74 -12.57
CA THR A 954 8.48 -32.13 -12.15
C THR A 954 7.43 -33.14 -12.60
N GLY A 955 7.85 -34.39 -12.80
CA GLY A 955 6.97 -35.50 -13.15
C GLY A 955 6.41 -35.44 -14.58
N GLU A 956 5.15 -35.84 -14.76
CA GLU A 956 4.47 -35.87 -16.07
C GLU A 956 3.91 -34.50 -16.50
N ARG A 957 3.85 -33.51 -15.58
CA ARG A 957 3.35 -32.15 -15.86
C ARG A 957 4.50 -31.15 -15.79
N LEU A 958 4.87 -30.62 -16.95
CA LEU A 958 5.89 -29.58 -17.07
C LEU A 958 5.21 -28.21 -17.16
N GLY A 959 5.25 -27.42 -16.08
CA GLY A 959 4.83 -26.02 -16.09
C GLY A 959 3.61 -25.69 -15.22
N PHE A 960 3.07 -24.48 -15.42
CA PHE A 960 1.95 -23.94 -14.65
C PHE A 960 0.60 -24.38 -15.21
N ASP A 961 -0.39 -24.59 -14.34
CA ASP A 961 -1.78 -24.88 -14.73
C ASP A 961 -2.50 -23.62 -15.25
N ALA A 962 -2.11 -22.43 -14.77
CA ALA A 962 -2.57 -21.16 -15.31
C ALA A 962 -1.50 -20.07 -15.23
N VAL A 963 -1.51 -19.19 -16.24
CA VAL A 963 -0.73 -17.95 -16.28
C VAL A 963 -1.72 -16.79 -16.27
N LEU A 964 -1.58 -15.91 -15.29
CA LEU A 964 -2.37 -14.70 -15.12
C LEU A 964 -1.48 -13.49 -15.39
N GLY A 965 -2.06 -12.37 -15.82
CA GLY A 965 -1.32 -11.14 -16.04
C GLY A 965 -2.04 -10.21 -17.01
N ASN A 966 -1.64 -8.95 -17.02
CA ASN A 966 -2.12 -7.99 -18.00
C ASN A 966 -1.33 -8.20 -19.31
N PRO A 967 -1.95 -8.60 -20.43
CA PRO A 967 -1.22 -8.76 -21.68
C PRO A 967 -0.67 -7.40 -22.15
N PRO A 968 0.49 -7.37 -22.83
CA PRO A 968 1.00 -6.15 -23.42
C PRO A 968 -0.02 -5.61 -24.45
N TRP A 969 -0.28 -4.30 -24.41
CA TRP A 969 -1.28 -3.61 -25.25
C TRP A 969 -0.91 -3.51 -26.74
N GLU A 970 0.16 -4.17 -27.18
CA GLU A 970 0.32 -4.45 -28.60
C GLU A 970 -0.50 -5.68 -28.93
N ILE A 971 -1.43 -5.54 -29.86
CA ILE A 971 -2.23 -6.65 -30.39
C ILE A 971 -1.24 -7.69 -30.94
N MET A 972 -0.91 -8.71 -30.16
CA MET A 972 -0.42 -9.96 -30.71
C MET A 972 -1.58 -10.50 -31.53
N LYS A 973 -1.57 -10.24 -32.84
CA LYS A 973 -2.37 -11.01 -33.78
C LYS A 973 -1.65 -12.36 -33.89
N PRO A 974 -2.12 -13.43 -33.21
CA PRO A 974 -1.58 -14.74 -33.50
C PRO A 974 -1.72 -14.95 -35.01
N ASN A 975 -0.72 -15.56 -35.64
CA ASN A 975 -0.88 -16.01 -37.01
C ASN A 975 -2.04 -17.01 -37.00
N SER A 976 -3.22 -16.54 -37.43
CA SER A 976 -4.50 -17.21 -37.21
C SER A 976 -4.45 -18.63 -37.75
N LYS A 977 -3.71 -18.79 -38.85
CA LYS A 977 -3.42 -20.09 -39.44
C LYS A 977 -2.72 -21.02 -38.46
N GLU A 978 -1.56 -20.67 -37.91
CA GLU A 978 -0.82 -21.57 -37.00
C GLU A 978 -1.57 -21.91 -35.71
N PHE A 979 -2.33 -20.95 -35.17
CA PHE A 979 -3.10 -21.17 -33.95
C PHE A 979 -4.34 -22.04 -34.21
N PHE A 980 -5.16 -21.73 -35.22
CA PHE A 980 -6.40 -22.45 -35.50
C PHE A 980 -6.17 -23.79 -36.19
N THR A 981 -5.08 -23.99 -36.96
CA THR A 981 -4.77 -25.31 -37.57
C THR A 981 -4.62 -26.42 -36.53
N ARG A 982 -4.30 -26.08 -35.26
CA ARG A 982 -4.23 -27.07 -34.16
C ARG A 982 -5.60 -27.55 -33.65
N TYR A 983 -6.65 -26.74 -33.83
CA TYR A 983 -8.00 -27.00 -33.29
C TYR A 983 -9.03 -27.29 -34.39
N ASP A 984 -8.83 -26.71 -35.58
CA ASP A 984 -9.58 -26.99 -36.79
C ASP A 984 -8.59 -27.21 -37.96
N PRO A 985 -8.39 -28.47 -38.39
CA PRO A 985 -7.50 -28.80 -39.51
C PRO A 985 -7.92 -28.18 -40.86
N ILE A 986 -9.12 -27.58 -40.94
CA ILE A 986 -9.71 -27.00 -42.16
C ILE A 986 -9.44 -25.48 -42.27
N TYR A 987 -9.02 -24.83 -41.18
CA TYR A 987 -8.58 -23.42 -41.16
C TYR A 987 -7.20 -23.26 -41.82
#